data_AF-A0A9N8RGJ3-F1
#
_entry.id   AF-A0A9N8RGJ3-F1
#
_cell.length_a   1.000
_cell.length_b   1.000
_cell.length_c   1.000
_cell.angle_alpha   90.00
_cell.angle_beta   90.00
_cell.angle_gamma   90.00
#
_symmetry.space_group_name_H-M   'P 1'
#
loop_
_entity.id
_entity.type
_entity.pdbx_description
1 polymer ?
#
loop_
_entity_poly.entity_id
_entity_poly.type
_entity_poly.pdbx_seq_one_letter_code
_entity_poly.pdbx_strand_id
1 'polypeptide(L)'
;MEKVRKTYFDPLATTKGQIRDILRDLPPGSAHPFSPESILLCRTRDGIEEIPISGHSEDFFYNAVDLGQMGEILLRRMEGFKINLGVFSDFQIMQAPSTTFKIPISDNKISILAVSERYPTYYDLCFADEKGSTSCWICSEIIPGLKHSGDRVNGNDVLHYATLDKATIGTATLCCPLVVKRDGDSLVCSILPRATVDPTKTVESRHTESPCFAEAISSAELTVTAAQEEPVQRADEIVVPESTPVEIKGEPLKKRTAIITTNPDTLPDLVSYSDVQIIRFGTGLEFVHSENTTEEDSNKSAVVLPCIFGSRLEGPVLLATGKTPINVPFSDSKALCAYYEQLDSVVVVVDEKMTDNARNLAPNLRINALFIVQLKTKQNLETTDEISDALSAANINAVTALAGPQSLILAHAGGKFYFYRGLANPKVLDTSKLEFGADVTDVIKTANISSLLVGNILRLFNLDEDNSVVLPYISQVVKTYELPNLFERMTIEEIKNMLDDITAVVPQLQALLSENDLQRLSRKLIETLSSKVDKLMGPMRKEYAEYLTTEFDINDKESVVKKNRMLGELRKTSKHTQDSLATVISSLTNMMSSQTTSKRTHDMKRLVRKNQISNNVEATKSMTFESLTNLLENHAQDMGVMLLNIETIPYKELLGNLQGSTIDAKPVCALDDRILHLDGFDAGIIMEQSQSHHDGPLRSQAGPDHPVLALPCLNKNRGTGGSMLAWVCWDEFVNLESPYTVRWMEKCNESHIAALRIIMRDTLSQATISREFNHAAGSHEIGQLMGSLLMAAMSKLAGMRTSVPVVLDTAEDTVTRLMRGLFGNLMTMAGSGVRPLSMVWQLFGLDSPYDIPASDTDWAWYENVVELYPYTGWPREQFHDNLAKLLDKIILRFVTKKEATAQIKASASQSVFQYCKLRNIQLEHCRTIITVFERMFTKDDSDVAAIAGRLLENIPTKLQKQTSGFTKMITYLRHLSKGGERLSTEDILYASVYTKRSAAFKELKTLVAEACEGKDWDKAKKDCQALLDKHKEIASRWHVEPERLKVQNIQTYRELINANVSENTDQATKNKTNKTVHRVLGDAEKMRVPWQVGTDAARNGGIEPLDEAFLELVLTGNGPDTEKEDNSQAVIAPAPVTKGEFSQFEGSVVPAFISTMEKDLSAEDVCDILKVPVSSMRVFIKVLNPDFSWDDLGHQFKMVVLGLLENRTKRVESRPASRMLRKY
;
A
#
# COMPACT_ATOMS: atom_id res chain seq x y z
N MET A 1 18.44 -0.44 -28.54
CA MET A 1 17.23 0.00 -27.82
C MET A 1 15.92 -0.50 -28.46
N GLU A 2 15.73 -0.38 -29.77
CA GLU A 2 14.46 -0.75 -30.48
C GLU A 2 13.98 -2.21 -30.30
N LYS A 3 14.86 -3.13 -29.89
CA LYS A 3 14.53 -4.55 -29.64
C LYS A 3 13.96 -4.81 -28.24
N VAL A 4 14.06 -3.83 -27.33
CA VAL A 4 13.68 -3.95 -25.92
C VAL A 4 12.20 -3.63 -25.76
N ARG A 5 11.42 -4.58 -25.23
CA ARG A 5 9.97 -4.47 -24.99
C ARG A 5 9.64 -4.30 -23.51
N LYS A 6 10.48 -4.83 -22.63
CA LYS A 6 10.30 -4.76 -21.17
C LYS A 6 11.62 -4.95 -20.46
N THR A 7 11.91 -4.08 -19.51
CA THR A 7 13.11 -4.19 -18.68
C THR A 7 12.76 -4.88 -17.37
N TYR A 8 13.40 -6.00 -17.10
CA TYR A 8 13.29 -6.78 -15.89
C TYR A 8 14.56 -6.55 -15.09
N PHE A 9 14.49 -5.73 -14.05
CA PHE A 9 15.61 -5.56 -13.14
C PHE A 9 15.46 -6.52 -11.96
N ASP A 10 16.36 -7.49 -11.89
CA ASP A 10 16.57 -8.31 -10.71
C ASP A 10 17.87 -7.88 -10.01
N PRO A 11 17.79 -7.20 -8.85
CA PRO A 11 18.96 -6.73 -8.11
C PRO A 11 19.80 -7.87 -7.50
N LEU A 12 19.31 -9.12 -7.50
CA LEU A 12 20.04 -10.29 -7.01
C LEU A 12 20.92 -10.94 -8.09
N ALA A 13 20.73 -10.56 -9.35
CA ALA A 13 21.52 -11.04 -10.47
C ALA A 13 22.79 -10.19 -10.63
N THR A 14 23.85 -10.57 -9.91
CA THR A 14 25.12 -9.81 -9.86
C THR A 14 26.11 -10.19 -10.96
N THR A 15 25.78 -11.17 -11.80
CA THR A 15 26.63 -11.63 -12.92
C THR A 15 25.84 -11.74 -14.23
N LYS A 16 26.51 -11.54 -15.37
CA LYS A 16 25.90 -11.72 -16.70
C LYS A 16 25.33 -13.13 -16.91
N GLY A 17 25.91 -14.15 -16.27
CA GLY A 17 25.43 -15.53 -16.36
C GLY A 17 24.04 -15.69 -15.75
N GLN A 18 23.85 -15.19 -14.53
CA GLN A 18 22.55 -15.19 -13.84
C GLN A 18 21.52 -14.38 -14.62
N ILE A 19 21.91 -13.21 -15.14
CA ILE A 19 21.02 -12.38 -15.96
C ILE A 19 20.61 -13.13 -17.24
N ARG A 20 21.54 -13.84 -17.90
CA ARG A 20 21.23 -14.66 -19.07
C ARG A 20 20.27 -15.81 -18.77
N ASP A 21 20.40 -16.43 -17.61
CA ASP A 21 19.50 -17.50 -17.19
C ASP A 21 18.09 -16.97 -16.89
N ILE A 22 17.98 -15.82 -16.22
CA ILE A 22 16.71 -15.12 -16.00
C ILE A 22 16.04 -14.75 -17.33
N LEU A 23 16.80 -14.21 -18.27
CA LEU A 23 16.26 -13.77 -19.57
C LEU A 23 15.92 -14.94 -20.50
N ARG A 24 16.41 -16.16 -20.24
CA ARG A 24 16.19 -17.32 -21.11
C ARG A 24 14.72 -17.76 -21.11
N ASP A 25 14.08 -17.67 -19.96
CA ASP A 25 12.68 -18.09 -19.72
C ASP A 25 11.67 -16.94 -19.95
N LEU A 26 12.17 -15.75 -20.32
CA LEU A 26 11.35 -14.58 -20.58
C LEU A 26 11.11 -14.36 -22.09
N PRO A 27 9.98 -13.74 -22.47
CA PRO A 27 9.63 -13.57 -23.87
C PRO A 27 10.64 -12.69 -24.62
N PRO A 28 10.87 -12.92 -25.94
CA PRO A 28 11.74 -12.08 -26.75
C PRO A 28 11.37 -10.60 -26.68
N GLY A 29 12.36 -9.76 -26.41
CA GLY A 29 12.26 -8.34 -26.07
C GLY A 29 12.41 -8.05 -24.58
N SER A 30 12.51 -9.06 -23.72
CA SER A 30 12.84 -8.88 -22.30
C SER A 30 14.30 -8.52 -22.14
N ALA A 31 14.62 -7.51 -21.35
CA ALA A 31 15.99 -7.05 -21.14
C ALA A 31 16.29 -6.80 -19.67
N HIS A 32 17.55 -6.90 -19.26
CA HIS A 32 17.99 -6.65 -17.89
C HIS A 32 19.30 -5.86 -17.90
N PRO A 33 19.40 -4.74 -17.14
CA PRO A 33 20.56 -3.88 -17.13
C PRO A 33 21.67 -4.40 -16.20
N PHE A 34 22.90 -4.43 -16.71
CA PHE A 34 24.09 -4.85 -15.98
C PHE A 34 25.02 -3.65 -15.78
N SER A 35 24.88 -2.99 -14.63
CA SER A 35 25.58 -1.74 -14.26
C SER A 35 27.11 -1.84 -14.35
N PRO A 36 27.76 -2.93 -13.89
CA PRO A 36 29.23 -2.99 -13.83
C PRO A 36 29.94 -2.78 -15.17
N GLU A 37 29.25 -2.99 -16.29
CA GLU A 37 29.80 -2.78 -17.64
C GLU A 37 28.95 -1.82 -18.49
N SER A 38 27.95 -1.15 -17.91
CA SER A 38 27.02 -0.26 -18.62
C SER A 38 26.44 -0.90 -19.89
N ILE A 39 25.94 -2.13 -19.77
CA ILE A 39 25.29 -2.87 -20.85
C ILE A 39 23.88 -3.33 -20.45
N LEU A 40 23.05 -3.56 -21.45
CA LEU A 40 21.71 -4.13 -21.34
C LEU A 40 21.69 -5.49 -22.04
N LEU A 41 21.48 -6.57 -21.29
CA LEU A 41 21.31 -7.91 -21.83
C LEU A 41 19.86 -8.04 -22.30
N CYS A 42 19.62 -8.28 -23.59
CA CYS A 42 18.29 -8.36 -24.17
C CYS A 42 18.05 -9.71 -24.84
N ARG A 43 16.98 -10.41 -24.45
CA ARG A 43 16.52 -11.63 -25.10
C ARG A 43 15.97 -11.30 -26.48
N THR A 44 16.59 -11.79 -27.54
CA THR A 44 16.08 -11.71 -28.92
C THR A 44 15.59 -13.09 -29.38
N ARG A 45 15.04 -13.17 -30.60
CA ARG A 45 14.62 -14.47 -31.17
C ARG A 45 15.81 -15.41 -31.42
N ASP A 46 16.99 -14.83 -31.66
CA ASP A 46 18.19 -15.56 -32.04
C ASP A 46 19.16 -15.83 -30.87
N GLY A 47 18.89 -15.27 -29.68
CA GLY A 47 19.79 -15.39 -28.54
C GLY A 47 19.56 -14.35 -27.45
N ILE A 48 20.59 -14.07 -26.65
CA ILE A 48 20.63 -12.92 -25.75
C ILE A 48 21.76 -12.03 -26.24
N GLU A 49 21.41 -10.83 -26.68
CA GLU A 49 22.34 -9.83 -27.19
C GLU A 49 22.76 -8.86 -26.06
N GLU A 50 24.00 -8.41 -26.08
CA GLU A 50 24.49 -7.33 -25.21
C GLU A 50 24.36 -6.00 -25.97
N ILE A 51 23.64 -5.04 -25.41
CA ILE A 51 23.42 -3.72 -25.98
C ILE A 51 24.16 -2.70 -25.09
N PRO A 52 25.18 -1.97 -25.56
CA PRO A 52 25.83 -0.92 -24.77
C PRO A 52 24.84 0.20 -24.44
N ILE A 53 24.82 0.65 -23.18
CA ILE A 53 23.94 1.71 -22.67
C ILE A 53 24.70 2.91 -22.09
N SER A 54 26.01 3.02 -22.35
CA SER A 54 26.87 4.11 -21.86
C SER A 54 26.40 5.53 -22.21
N GLY A 55 25.54 5.69 -23.22
CA GLY A 55 24.93 6.98 -23.60
C GLY A 55 23.60 7.33 -22.90
N HIS A 56 23.17 6.54 -21.92
CA HIS A 56 21.90 6.71 -21.20
C HIS A 56 22.13 6.65 -19.69
N SER A 57 21.43 7.50 -18.91
CA SER A 57 21.50 7.45 -17.44
C SER A 57 21.12 6.05 -16.93
N GLU A 58 21.88 5.51 -15.99
CA GLU A 58 21.59 4.23 -15.35
C GLU A 58 20.14 4.19 -14.81
N ASP A 59 19.68 5.28 -14.19
CA ASP A 59 18.33 5.43 -13.63
C ASP A 59 17.21 5.21 -14.65
N PHE A 60 17.48 5.40 -15.95
CA PHE A 60 16.54 5.16 -17.05
C PHE A 60 16.12 3.68 -17.14
N PHE A 61 16.99 2.75 -16.72
CA PHE A 61 16.76 1.31 -16.80
C PHE A 61 16.45 0.66 -15.45
N TYR A 62 16.86 1.29 -14.33
CA TYR A 62 16.61 0.79 -12.98
C TYR A 62 15.27 1.28 -12.40
N ASN A 63 14.78 2.44 -12.86
CA ASN A 63 13.46 2.92 -12.49
C ASN A 63 12.44 2.38 -13.48
N ALA A 64 11.83 1.24 -13.13
CA ALA A 64 10.44 1.06 -13.51
C ALA A 64 9.68 2.24 -12.92
N VAL A 65 9.38 3.26 -13.74
CA VAL A 65 8.81 4.53 -13.30
C VAL A 65 7.59 4.24 -12.44
N ASP A 66 7.76 4.39 -11.12
CA ASP A 66 6.63 4.50 -10.22
C ASP A 66 6.00 5.86 -10.53
N LEU A 67 5.04 5.86 -11.44
CA LEU A 67 4.21 7.01 -11.76
C LEU A 67 3.30 7.40 -10.57
N GLY A 68 3.48 6.77 -9.39
CA GLY A 68 2.72 6.99 -8.18
C GLY A 68 1.23 6.84 -8.43
N GLN A 69 0.45 7.76 -7.86
CA GLN A 69 -1.00 7.79 -8.10
C GLN A 69 -1.38 7.95 -9.58
N MET A 70 -0.56 8.60 -10.42
CA MET A 70 -0.88 8.73 -11.85
C MET A 70 -0.78 7.38 -12.56
N GLY A 71 0.22 6.57 -12.21
CA GLY A 71 0.36 5.19 -12.69
C GLY A 71 -0.82 4.34 -12.27
N GLU A 72 -1.19 4.40 -11.00
CA GLU A 72 -2.36 3.69 -10.48
C GLU A 72 -3.67 4.15 -11.13
N ILE A 73 -3.86 5.45 -11.34
CA ILE A 73 -5.04 6.02 -12.04
C ILE A 73 -5.07 5.54 -13.49
N LEU A 74 -3.95 5.61 -14.22
CA LEU A 74 -3.86 5.15 -15.60
C LEU A 74 -4.12 3.64 -15.68
N LEU A 75 -3.48 2.83 -14.85
CA LEU A 75 -3.69 1.38 -14.80
C LEU A 75 -5.15 1.04 -14.43
N ARG A 76 -5.73 1.72 -13.44
CA ARG A 76 -7.14 1.55 -13.04
C ARG A 76 -8.09 1.89 -14.19
N ARG A 77 -7.89 3.03 -14.85
CA ARG A 77 -8.74 3.45 -15.99
C ARG A 77 -8.55 2.51 -17.18
N MET A 78 -7.32 2.13 -17.50
CA MET A 78 -7.01 1.17 -18.57
C MET A 78 -7.59 -0.22 -18.30
N GLU A 79 -7.62 -0.67 -17.03
CA GLU A 79 -8.29 -1.92 -16.62
C GLU A 79 -9.81 -1.86 -16.90
N GLY A 80 -10.40 -0.67 -16.82
CA GLY A 80 -11.77 -0.41 -17.26
C GLY A 80 -12.00 -0.70 -18.76
N PHE A 81 -10.95 -0.67 -19.58
CA PHE A 81 -11.01 -0.93 -21.03
C PHE A 81 -10.25 -2.19 -21.44
N LYS A 82 -10.17 -3.20 -20.56
CA LYS A 82 -9.42 -4.45 -20.80
C LYS A 82 -9.73 -5.16 -22.11
N ILE A 83 -10.96 -5.04 -22.63
CA ILE A 83 -11.36 -5.62 -23.93
C ILE A 83 -10.57 -4.97 -25.09
N ASN A 84 -10.26 -3.68 -24.98
CA ASN A 84 -9.53 -2.92 -25.99
C ASN A 84 -8.02 -2.86 -25.69
N LEU A 85 -7.64 -2.72 -24.42
CA LEU A 85 -6.26 -2.48 -23.98
C LEU A 85 -5.57 -3.70 -23.37
N GLY A 86 -6.23 -4.86 -23.31
CA GLY A 86 -5.67 -6.08 -22.73
C GLY A 86 -4.38 -6.56 -23.41
N VAL A 87 -4.12 -6.13 -24.65
CA VAL A 87 -2.84 -6.36 -25.34
C VAL A 87 -1.65 -5.69 -24.65
N PHE A 88 -1.89 -4.67 -23.83
CA PHE A 88 -0.86 -3.92 -23.12
C PHE A 88 -0.61 -4.43 -21.70
N SER A 89 -1.31 -5.48 -21.23
CA SER A 89 -1.15 -6.01 -19.86
C SER A 89 0.26 -6.48 -19.53
N ASP A 90 1.00 -6.90 -20.57
CA ASP A 90 2.36 -7.42 -20.43
C ASP A 90 3.43 -6.35 -20.69
N PHE A 91 3.02 -5.15 -21.11
CA PHE A 91 3.89 -4.02 -21.46
C PHE A 91 4.05 -3.05 -20.30
N GLN A 92 5.21 -2.42 -20.21
CA GLN A 92 5.49 -1.40 -19.21
C GLN A 92 5.20 -0.02 -19.79
N ILE A 93 4.46 0.81 -19.02
CA ILE A 93 4.26 2.22 -19.36
C ILE A 93 5.55 2.97 -19.00
N MET A 94 6.14 3.66 -19.96
CA MET A 94 7.30 4.53 -19.76
C MET A 94 6.93 5.97 -20.09
N GLN A 95 7.56 6.92 -19.39
CA GLN A 95 7.51 8.33 -19.78
C GLN A 95 8.31 8.53 -21.07
N ALA A 96 7.90 9.49 -21.90
CA ALA A 96 8.66 9.86 -23.08
C ALA A 96 10.10 10.26 -22.68
N PRO A 97 11.14 9.69 -23.34
CA PRO A 97 12.54 9.89 -22.93
C PRO A 97 13.06 11.31 -23.20
N SER A 98 12.37 12.07 -24.05
CA SER A 98 12.74 13.41 -24.50
C SER A 98 11.52 14.09 -25.16
N THR A 99 11.64 15.38 -25.47
CA THR A 99 10.63 16.15 -26.21
C THR A 99 10.41 15.64 -27.63
N THR A 100 11.45 15.08 -28.25
CA THR A 100 11.36 14.38 -29.54
C THR A 100 11.90 12.96 -29.39
N PHE A 101 11.09 11.97 -29.76
CA PHE A 101 11.43 10.55 -29.58
C PHE A 101 10.88 9.71 -30.73
N LYS A 102 11.42 8.50 -30.90
CA LYS A 102 11.09 7.59 -32.00
C LYS A 102 10.46 6.30 -31.49
N ILE A 103 9.36 5.86 -32.11
CA ILE A 103 8.64 4.62 -31.78
C ILE A 103 8.41 3.76 -33.03
N PRO A 104 8.49 2.42 -32.95
CA PRO A 104 8.28 1.56 -34.12
C PRO A 104 6.80 1.51 -34.55
N ILE A 105 6.53 1.45 -35.86
CA ILE A 105 5.17 1.25 -36.38
C ILE A 105 4.81 -0.23 -36.29
N SER A 106 3.66 -0.53 -35.70
CA SER A 106 3.12 -1.90 -35.64
C SER A 106 1.80 -1.99 -36.40
N ASP A 107 1.78 -2.77 -37.48
CA ASP A 107 0.62 -2.89 -38.37
C ASP A 107 -0.64 -3.34 -37.66
N ASN A 108 -1.72 -2.57 -37.86
CA ASN A 108 -3.05 -2.82 -37.31
C ASN A 108 -3.09 -2.97 -35.78
N LYS A 109 -2.07 -2.42 -35.08
CA LYS A 109 -2.05 -2.33 -33.62
C LYS A 109 -2.30 -0.91 -33.15
N ILE A 110 -2.79 -0.79 -31.92
CA ILE A 110 -2.98 0.50 -31.26
C ILE A 110 -1.62 1.19 -31.18
N SER A 111 -1.51 2.33 -31.86
CA SER A 111 -0.29 3.11 -31.98
C SER A 111 -0.32 4.35 -31.08
N ILE A 112 -1.51 4.96 -30.94
CA ILE A 112 -1.75 6.13 -30.09
C ILE A 112 -3.04 5.87 -29.32
N LEU A 113 -3.07 6.18 -28.04
CA LEU A 113 -4.28 6.10 -27.21
C LEU A 113 -4.33 7.25 -26.21
N ALA A 114 -5.53 7.65 -25.83
CA ALA A 114 -5.81 8.60 -24.76
C ALA A 114 -6.91 8.03 -23.85
N VAL A 115 -6.72 8.14 -22.55
CA VAL A 115 -7.71 7.75 -21.53
C VAL A 115 -7.93 8.92 -20.60
N SER A 116 -9.17 9.39 -20.48
CA SER A 116 -9.52 10.59 -19.71
C SER A 116 -10.85 10.41 -18.97
N GLU A 117 -11.17 11.36 -18.08
CA GLU A 117 -12.50 11.46 -17.48
C GLU A 117 -13.42 12.29 -18.37
N ARG A 118 -14.68 11.85 -18.50
CA ARG A 118 -15.70 12.48 -19.34
C ARG A 118 -16.26 13.77 -18.72
N TYR A 119 -16.32 13.85 -17.39
CA TYR A 119 -16.82 15.02 -16.67
C TYR A 119 -15.83 15.46 -15.59
N PRO A 120 -15.61 16.78 -15.40
CA PRO A 120 -16.35 17.90 -16.00
C PRO A 120 -15.84 18.38 -17.38
N THR A 121 -14.66 17.93 -17.81
CA THR A 121 -13.97 18.43 -19.01
C THR A 121 -13.83 17.31 -20.04
N TYR A 122 -14.86 17.11 -20.86
CA TYR A 122 -14.81 16.15 -21.97
C TYR A 122 -13.80 16.63 -23.03
N TYR A 123 -12.81 15.78 -23.35
CA TYR A 123 -11.84 16.01 -24.41
C TYR A 123 -11.93 14.88 -25.44
N ASP A 124 -12.04 15.25 -26.71
CA ASP A 124 -12.02 14.30 -27.82
C ASP A 124 -10.62 14.22 -28.46
N LEU A 125 -10.18 13.02 -28.82
CA LEU A 125 -8.91 12.81 -29.50
C LEU A 125 -9.12 12.87 -31.01
N CYS A 126 -8.60 13.92 -31.64
CA CYS A 126 -8.65 14.10 -33.08
C CYS A 126 -7.26 14.06 -33.71
N PHE A 127 -7.20 13.61 -34.96
CA PHE A 127 -6.00 13.61 -35.79
C PHE A 127 -6.25 14.46 -37.02
N ALA A 128 -5.34 15.38 -37.33
CA ALA A 128 -5.36 16.19 -38.54
C ALA A 128 -4.09 15.96 -39.37
N ASP A 129 -4.17 15.98 -40.70
CA ASP A 129 -3.00 16.08 -41.56
C ASP A 129 -2.68 17.54 -41.94
N GLU A 130 -1.54 17.74 -42.61
CA GLU A 130 -1.11 19.06 -43.11
C GLU A 130 -2.12 19.75 -44.06
N LYS A 131 -3.04 18.97 -44.64
CA LYS A 131 -4.07 19.43 -45.58
C LYS A 131 -5.39 19.72 -44.88
N GLY A 132 -5.47 19.58 -43.55
CA GLY A 132 -6.69 19.79 -42.77
C GLY A 132 -7.68 18.63 -42.85
N SER A 133 -7.31 17.47 -43.42
CA SER A 133 -8.12 16.26 -43.35
C SER A 133 -8.13 15.75 -41.91
N THR A 134 -9.31 15.48 -41.35
CA THR A 134 -9.46 15.14 -39.93
C THR A 134 -10.09 13.78 -39.72
N SER A 135 -9.42 12.95 -38.92
CA SER A 135 -9.97 11.70 -38.39
C SER A 135 -10.34 11.87 -36.90
N CYS A 136 -11.62 11.68 -36.57
CA CYS A 136 -12.19 11.89 -35.22
C CYS A 136 -13.25 10.82 -34.88
N TRP A 137 -14.05 11.01 -33.83
CA TRP A 137 -15.06 10.04 -33.41
C TRP A 137 -16.17 9.75 -34.45
N ILE A 138 -16.52 10.74 -35.28
CA ILE A 138 -17.53 10.60 -36.36
C ILE A 138 -16.89 10.12 -37.67
N CYS A 139 -15.64 10.51 -37.89
CA CYS A 139 -14.95 10.34 -39.16
C CYS A 139 -13.69 9.49 -38.94
N SER A 140 -13.85 8.18 -38.76
CA SER A 140 -12.79 7.34 -38.21
C SER A 140 -11.65 6.95 -39.16
N GLU A 141 -11.82 7.08 -40.49
CA GLU A 141 -10.89 6.54 -41.50
C GLU A 141 -10.63 7.53 -42.65
N ILE A 142 -10.55 8.83 -42.36
CA ILE A 142 -10.35 9.86 -43.40
C ILE A 142 -8.89 9.95 -43.82
N ILE A 143 -7.97 9.99 -42.85
CA ILE A 143 -6.54 9.98 -43.13
C ILE A 143 -6.14 8.54 -43.54
N PRO A 144 -5.58 8.33 -44.75
CA PRO A 144 -5.21 7.01 -45.23
C PRO A 144 -4.29 6.28 -44.25
N GLY A 145 -4.61 5.01 -43.97
CA GLY A 145 -3.83 4.18 -43.03
C GLY A 145 -3.96 4.53 -41.55
N LEU A 146 -4.82 5.49 -41.17
CA LEU A 146 -5.16 5.78 -39.78
C LEU A 146 -6.63 5.44 -39.53
N LYS A 147 -6.88 4.61 -38.51
CA LYS A 147 -8.22 4.24 -38.06
C LYS A 147 -8.43 4.64 -36.60
N HIS A 148 -9.37 5.56 -36.37
CA HIS A 148 -9.77 6.03 -35.04
C HIS A 148 -10.82 5.11 -34.40
N SER A 149 -10.79 4.95 -33.08
CA SER A 149 -11.67 4.03 -32.34
C SER A 149 -13.09 4.54 -32.14
N GLY A 150 -13.28 5.86 -32.23
CA GLY A 150 -14.41 6.58 -31.66
C GLY A 150 -14.43 6.53 -30.13
N ASP A 151 -15.46 7.11 -29.53
CA ASP A 151 -15.64 7.17 -28.08
C ASP A 151 -15.91 5.79 -27.48
N ARG A 152 -14.97 5.29 -26.67
CA ARG A 152 -15.18 4.09 -25.86
C ARG A 152 -15.39 4.54 -24.42
N VAL A 153 -16.55 4.25 -23.85
CA VAL A 153 -16.92 4.73 -22.51
C VAL A 153 -17.06 3.59 -21.51
N ASN A 154 -16.54 3.79 -20.30
CA ASN A 154 -16.80 2.92 -19.16
C ASN A 154 -17.00 3.79 -17.90
N GLY A 155 -18.25 3.90 -17.44
CA GLY A 155 -18.60 4.79 -16.34
C GLY A 155 -18.32 6.26 -16.70
N ASN A 156 -17.47 6.93 -15.91
CA ASN A 156 -17.02 8.29 -16.16
C ASN A 156 -15.71 8.36 -16.97
N ASP A 157 -15.09 7.22 -17.30
CA ASP A 157 -13.86 7.21 -18.08
C ASP A 157 -14.17 7.05 -19.58
N VAL A 158 -13.38 7.69 -20.44
CA VAL A 158 -13.42 7.59 -21.91
C VAL A 158 -12.05 7.20 -22.46
N LEU A 159 -12.04 6.33 -23.46
CA LEU A 159 -10.88 5.86 -24.20
C LEU A 159 -11.05 6.20 -25.68
N HIS A 160 -10.01 6.81 -26.24
CA HIS A 160 -9.79 6.95 -27.68
C HIS A 160 -8.48 6.27 -28.06
N TYR A 161 -8.44 5.63 -29.22
CA TYR A 161 -7.21 5.10 -29.77
C TYR A 161 -7.21 5.14 -31.30
N ALA A 162 -6.01 5.17 -31.87
CA ALA A 162 -5.78 5.07 -33.30
C ALA A 162 -4.85 3.89 -33.62
N THR A 163 -5.20 3.15 -34.67
CA THR A 163 -4.33 2.14 -35.28
C THR A 163 -3.76 2.67 -36.58
N LEU A 164 -2.48 2.41 -36.81
CA LEU A 164 -1.78 2.81 -38.03
C LEU A 164 -1.44 1.58 -38.88
N ASP A 165 -1.59 1.71 -40.19
CA ASP A 165 -1.18 0.70 -41.18
C ASP A 165 0.04 1.21 -41.96
N LYS A 166 1.17 0.51 -41.80
CA LYS A 166 2.45 0.87 -42.42
C LYS A 166 2.38 0.86 -43.95
N ALA A 167 1.49 0.07 -44.56
CA ALA A 167 1.38 0.01 -46.02
C ALA A 167 0.69 1.25 -46.61
N THR A 168 -0.23 1.87 -45.86
CA THR A 168 -1.15 2.88 -46.40
C THR A 168 -1.00 4.27 -45.76
N ILE A 169 -0.35 4.40 -44.60
CA ILE A 169 -0.12 5.69 -43.92
C ILE A 169 0.83 6.63 -44.68
N GLY A 170 1.53 6.14 -45.71
CA GLY A 170 2.40 6.96 -46.57
C GLY A 170 3.47 7.72 -45.78
N THR A 171 3.81 8.94 -46.21
CA THR A 171 4.71 9.89 -45.51
C THR A 171 3.94 10.91 -44.66
N ALA A 172 2.74 10.57 -44.18
CA ALA A 172 1.86 11.51 -43.51
C ALA A 172 2.51 12.12 -42.24
N THR A 173 2.26 13.41 -42.02
CA THR A 173 2.53 14.13 -40.77
C THR A 173 1.20 14.40 -40.10
N LEU A 174 1.02 13.87 -38.90
CA LEU A 174 -0.22 13.93 -38.13
C LEU A 174 -0.07 14.94 -37.00
N CYS A 175 -1.01 15.85 -36.88
CA CYS A 175 -1.18 16.75 -35.76
C CYS A 175 -2.24 16.18 -34.82
N CYS A 176 -1.85 15.93 -33.57
CA CYS A 176 -2.71 15.63 -32.43
C CYS A 176 -2.15 16.43 -31.23
N PRO A 177 -2.34 16.08 -29.94
CA PRO A 177 -1.62 16.74 -28.83
C PRO A 177 -0.07 16.76 -28.97
N LEU A 178 0.46 16.03 -29.94
CA LEU A 178 1.85 15.98 -30.39
C LEU A 178 1.88 15.88 -31.93
N VAL A 179 3.02 16.23 -32.55
CA VAL A 179 3.22 16.08 -34.00
C VAL A 179 3.92 14.76 -34.28
N VAL A 180 3.30 13.91 -35.08
CA VAL A 180 3.83 12.60 -35.45
C VAL A 180 4.19 12.60 -36.93
N LYS A 181 5.42 12.26 -37.26
CA LYS A 181 5.87 12.04 -38.64
C LYS A 181 6.41 10.65 -38.82
N ARG A 182 6.05 9.99 -39.92
CA ARG A 182 6.69 8.72 -40.28
C ARG A 182 8.15 8.92 -40.71
N ASP A 183 9.03 8.12 -40.14
CA ASP A 183 10.44 7.96 -40.52
C ASP A 183 10.76 6.47 -40.74
N GLY A 184 10.69 6.03 -42.00
CA GLY A 184 10.88 4.64 -42.39
C GLY A 184 9.88 3.68 -41.75
N ASP A 185 10.39 2.81 -40.86
CA ASP A 185 9.63 1.80 -40.12
C ASP A 185 9.16 2.28 -38.74
N SER A 186 9.29 3.57 -38.47
CA SER A 186 9.03 4.18 -37.18
C SER A 186 8.28 5.51 -37.31
N LEU A 187 7.78 6.01 -36.19
CA LEU A 187 7.19 7.33 -36.02
C LEU A 187 8.14 8.17 -35.18
N VAL A 188 8.45 9.37 -35.64
CA VAL A 188 9.07 10.41 -34.84
C VAL A 188 7.94 11.25 -34.25
N CYS A 189 7.88 11.29 -32.94
CA CYS A 189 6.91 12.07 -32.18
C CYS A 189 7.63 13.30 -31.61
N SER A 190 7.07 14.48 -31.82
CA SER A 190 7.55 15.74 -31.26
C SER A 190 6.46 16.36 -30.38
N ILE A 191 6.80 16.56 -29.11
CA ILE A 191 5.96 17.26 -28.14
C ILE A 191 6.21 18.76 -28.32
N LEU A 192 5.17 19.50 -28.66
CA LEU A 192 5.29 20.93 -28.90
C LEU A 192 5.59 21.68 -27.59
N PRO A 193 6.54 22.64 -27.59
CA PRO A 193 6.83 23.47 -26.42
C PRO A 193 5.61 24.31 -25.97
N ARG A 194 4.72 24.65 -26.91
CA ARG A 194 3.48 25.39 -26.70
C ARG A 194 2.37 24.75 -27.51
N ALA A 195 1.23 24.47 -26.88
CA ALA A 195 0.04 24.00 -27.58
C ALA A 195 -0.50 25.10 -28.51
N THR A 196 -0.73 24.78 -29.78
CA THR A 196 -1.46 25.63 -30.71
C THR A 196 -2.95 25.41 -30.50
N VAL A 197 -3.71 26.48 -30.30
CA VAL A 197 -5.14 26.40 -29.96
C VAL A 197 -5.92 27.36 -30.83
N ASP A 198 -6.97 26.85 -31.47
CA ASP A 198 -7.98 27.65 -32.14
C ASP A 198 -9.28 27.58 -31.32
N PRO A 199 -9.54 28.55 -30.41
CA PRO A 199 -10.70 28.51 -29.53
C PRO A 199 -12.03 28.68 -30.28
N THR A 200 -11.99 28.99 -31.58
CA THR A 200 -13.18 29.25 -32.40
C THR A 200 -13.62 28.06 -33.24
N LYS A 201 -12.83 26.98 -33.28
CA LYS A 201 -13.11 25.79 -34.11
C LYS A 201 -13.10 24.51 -33.31
N THR A 202 -14.14 23.69 -33.49
CA THR A 202 -14.22 22.30 -33.03
C THR A 202 -14.08 21.35 -34.22
N VAL A 203 -13.38 20.22 -34.02
CA VAL A 203 -13.17 19.22 -35.07
C VAL A 203 -14.33 18.22 -35.06
N GLU A 204 -15.37 18.49 -35.85
CA GLU A 204 -16.58 17.66 -35.93
C GLU A 204 -16.85 17.10 -37.34
N SER A 205 -15.88 17.23 -38.25
CA SER A 205 -16.07 16.86 -39.66
C SER A 205 -14.86 16.14 -40.25
N ARG A 206 -14.97 15.75 -41.54
CA ARG A 206 -13.88 15.09 -42.30
C ARG A 206 -12.76 16.06 -42.68
N HIS A 207 -13.01 17.36 -42.60
CA HIS A 207 -12.04 18.38 -43.01
C HIS A 207 -12.22 19.66 -42.20
N THR A 208 -11.16 20.11 -41.56
CA THR A 208 -11.14 21.32 -40.74
C THR A 208 -9.96 22.17 -41.15
N GLU A 209 -10.23 23.35 -41.71
CA GLU A 209 -9.17 24.32 -42.01
C GLU A 209 -8.84 25.10 -40.73
N SER A 210 -7.64 24.97 -40.18
CA SER A 210 -7.16 25.80 -39.08
C SER A 210 -5.67 26.11 -39.25
N PRO A 211 -5.24 27.37 -39.04
CA PRO A 211 -3.82 27.72 -39.11
C PRO A 211 -3.01 27.01 -38.02
N CYS A 212 -3.66 26.58 -36.92
CA CYS A 212 -3.00 25.89 -35.80
C CYS A 212 -2.35 24.56 -36.20
N PHE A 213 -2.85 23.87 -37.24
CA PHE A 213 -2.22 22.63 -37.73
C PHE A 213 -0.89 22.90 -38.42
N ALA A 214 -0.82 23.92 -39.29
CA ALA A 214 0.41 24.31 -39.95
C ALA A 214 1.42 24.89 -38.95
N GLU A 215 0.95 25.71 -38.00
CA GLU A 215 1.76 26.28 -36.92
C GLU A 215 2.36 25.17 -36.03
N ALA A 216 1.55 24.20 -35.63
CA ALA A 216 2.00 23.02 -34.87
C ALA A 216 3.08 22.25 -35.62
N ILE A 217 2.84 21.92 -36.89
CA ILE A 217 3.79 21.16 -37.72
C ILE A 217 5.11 21.94 -37.90
N SER A 218 5.04 23.26 -38.11
CA SER A 218 6.23 24.10 -38.25
C SER A 218 7.04 24.26 -36.96
N SER A 219 6.38 24.17 -35.81
CA SER A 219 7.00 24.32 -34.48
C SER A 219 7.55 22.99 -33.93
N ALA A 220 7.32 21.88 -34.63
CA ALA A 220 7.78 20.56 -34.22
C ALA A 220 9.24 20.31 -34.60
N GLU A 221 10.07 19.98 -33.60
CA GLU A 221 11.45 19.53 -33.83
C GLU A 221 11.45 18.02 -34.13
N LEU A 222 11.70 17.64 -35.38
CA LEU A 222 11.64 16.24 -35.84
C LEU A 222 13.02 15.57 -36.00
N THR A 223 14.06 16.18 -35.45
CA THR A 223 15.44 15.68 -35.49
C THR A 223 15.79 15.00 -34.16
N VAL A 224 16.25 13.75 -34.20
CA VAL A 224 16.69 13.01 -33.00
C VAL A 224 18.20 13.12 -32.92
N THR A 225 18.72 14.04 -32.10
CA THR A 225 20.17 14.21 -31.91
C THR A 225 20.68 13.18 -30.90
N ALA A 226 21.57 12.28 -31.31
CA ALA A 226 22.33 11.47 -30.37
C ALA A 226 23.33 12.37 -29.62
N ALA A 227 23.47 12.19 -28.29
CA ALA A 227 24.48 12.89 -27.51
C ALA A 227 25.87 12.54 -28.06
N GLN A 228 26.53 13.52 -28.69
CA GLN A 228 27.94 13.44 -29.06
C GLN A 228 28.76 13.97 -27.89
N GLU A 229 29.72 13.17 -27.41
CA GLU A 229 30.73 13.59 -26.44
C GLU A 229 31.54 14.76 -27.01
N GLU A 230 31.56 15.91 -26.31
CA GLU A 230 32.61 16.89 -26.54
C GLU A 230 33.92 16.39 -25.90
N PRO A 231 35.03 16.35 -26.66
CA PRO A 231 36.31 15.88 -26.14
C PRO A 231 36.87 16.90 -25.15
N VAL A 232 37.25 16.42 -23.97
CA VAL A 232 37.98 17.19 -22.96
C VAL A 232 39.32 17.64 -23.55
N GLN A 233 39.39 18.89 -24.00
CA GLN A 233 40.67 19.58 -24.18
C GLN A 233 41.11 20.11 -22.82
N ARG A 234 42.27 19.63 -22.34
CA ARG A 234 43.01 20.24 -21.24
C ARG A 234 43.32 21.69 -21.62
N ALA A 235 42.75 22.64 -20.90
CA ALA A 235 43.12 24.04 -20.99
C ALA A 235 44.15 24.37 -19.90
N ASP A 236 45.32 24.81 -20.34
CA ASP A 236 46.33 25.48 -19.54
C ASP A 236 45.77 26.73 -18.84
N GLU A 237 46.43 27.09 -17.74
CA GLU A 237 46.16 28.27 -16.91
C GLU A 237 45.95 29.55 -17.75
N ILE A 238 44.75 30.13 -17.69
CA ILE A 238 44.51 31.52 -18.11
C ILE A 238 43.72 32.26 -17.03
N VAL A 239 44.42 33.27 -16.50
CA VAL A 239 44.04 34.42 -15.68
C VAL A 239 42.56 34.81 -15.69
N VAL A 240 42.01 34.96 -14.48
CA VAL A 240 40.67 35.50 -14.15
C VAL A 240 40.52 36.95 -14.64
N PRO A 241 39.51 37.28 -15.48
CA PRO A 241 39.01 38.64 -15.59
C PRO A 241 37.82 38.85 -14.66
N GLU A 242 37.79 40.04 -14.04
CA GLU A 242 36.74 40.54 -13.15
C GLU A 242 35.33 40.42 -13.76
N SER A 243 34.37 40.02 -12.91
CA SER A 243 32.95 39.91 -13.25
C SER A 243 32.33 41.30 -13.49
N THR A 244 31.73 41.48 -14.65
CA THR A 244 30.90 42.64 -14.98
C THR A 244 29.54 42.53 -14.27
N PRO A 245 28.91 43.63 -13.83
CA PRO A 245 27.61 43.59 -13.16
C PRO A 245 26.50 43.26 -14.16
N VAL A 246 25.68 42.25 -13.85
CA VAL A 246 24.51 41.85 -14.65
C VAL A 246 23.36 42.84 -14.38
N GLU A 247 22.77 43.39 -15.44
CA GLU A 247 21.68 44.38 -15.38
C GLU A 247 20.37 43.77 -14.81
N ILE A 248 19.92 44.30 -13.67
CA ILE A 248 18.58 44.07 -13.10
C ILE A 248 17.63 45.11 -13.74
N LYS A 249 16.55 44.68 -14.39
CA LYS A 249 15.51 45.59 -14.91
C LYS A 249 14.47 45.88 -13.82
N GLY A 250 14.59 47.03 -13.15
CA GLY A 250 13.65 47.52 -12.14
C GLY A 250 14.35 48.11 -10.91
N GLU A 251 13.62 48.81 -10.02
CA GLU A 251 14.18 49.30 -8.76
C GLU A 251 14.85 48.15 -7.97
N PRO A 252 16.03 48.37 -7.38
CA PRO A 252 16.74 47.31 -6.66
C PRO A 252 15.88 46.82 -5.49
N LEU A 253 15.58 45.52 -5.46
CA LEU A 253 14.95 44.85 -4.32
C LEU A 253 15.85 45.03 -3.08
N LYS A 254 15.62 46.08 -2.27
CA LYS A 254 16.46 46.46 -1.11
C LYS A 254 16.30 45.53 0.11
N LYS A 255 15.33 44.61 0.10
CA LYS A 255 14.96 43.77 1.24
C LYS A 255 15.89 42.56 1.34
N ARG A 256 16.51 42.35 2.52
CA ARG A 256 17.46 41.24 2.77
C ARG A 256 16.85 39.99 3.40
N THR A 257 15.53 39.97 3.59
CA THR A 257 14.78 38.80 4.07
C THR A 257 13.66 38.49 3.09
N ALA A 258 13.48 37.22 2.75
CA ALA A 258 12.41 36.78 1.84
C ALA A 258 11.53 35.68 2.45
N ILE A 259 10.23 35.76 2.20
CA ILE A 259 9.25 34.69 2.44
C ILE A 259 8.80 34.14 1.09
N ILE A 260 9.03 32.85 0.89
CA ILE A 260 8.61 32.10 -0.29
C ILE A 260 7.37 31.28 0.10
N THR A 261 6.20 31.56 -0.47
CA THR A 261 4.93 30.93 -0.05
C THR A 261 4.02 30.56 -1.21
N THR A 262 3.18 29.53 -1.03
CA THR A 262 2.10 29.21 -1.96
C THR A 262 0.91 30.16 -1.82
N ASN A 263 0.67 30.64 -0.60
CA ASN A 263 -0.42 31.55 -0.30
C ASN A 263 0.04 32.61 0.73
N PRO A 264 0.10 33.89 0.36
CA PRO A 264 0.46 34.96 1.30
C PRO A 264 -0.59 35.17 2.41
N ASP A 265 -1.86 34.83 2.16
CA ASP A 265 -2.96 35.05 3.11
C ASP A 265 -2.96 34.07 4.28
N THR A 266 -2.20 32.98 4.17
CA THR A 266 -2.12 31.93 5.22
C THR A 266 -0.79 31.95 5.95
N LEU A 267 0.01 33.01 5.81
CA LEU A 267 1.29 33.13 6.51
C LEU A 267 1.07 33.19 8.03
N PRO A 268 1.83 32.43 8.84
CA PRO A 268 1.74 32.54 10.29
C PRO A 268 2.28 33.90 10.77
N ASP A 269 1.80 34.37 11.93
CA ASP A 269 2.23 35.62 12.60
C ASP A 269 3.68 35.53 13.11
N LEU A 270 4.65 35.49 12.20
CA LEU A 270 6.08 35.30 12.47
C LEU A 270 6.92 36.55 12.19
N VAL A 271 6.51 37.42 11.26
CA VAL A 271 7.37 38.53 10.76
C VAL A 271 6.57 39.79 10.49
N SER A 272 7.19 40.96 10.73
CA SER A 272 6.66 42.24 10.25
C SER A 272 6.76 42.31 8.72
N TYR A 273 5.61 42.36 8.05
CA TYR A 273 5.51 42.34 6.58
C TYR A 273 6.08 43.60 5.89
N SER A 274 6.42 44.65 6.65
CA SER A 274 7.01 45.89 6.14
C SER A 274 8.35 45.69 5.44
N ASP A 275 9.22 44.84 6.01
CA ASP A 275 10.64 44.75 5.63
C ASP A 275 11.02 43.46 4.89
N VAL A 276 10.03 42.62 4.57
CA VAL A 276 10.23 41.30 3.95
C VAL A 276 9.75 41.28 2.50
N GLN A 277 10.51 40.62 1.62
CA GLN A 277 10.09 40.36 0.25
C GLN A 277 9.22 39.11 0.20
N ILE A 278 7.98 39.21 -0.28
CA ILE A 278 7.10 38.05 -0.47
C ILE A 278 7.24 37.55 -1.91
N ILE A 279 7.49 36.25 -2.06
CA ILE A 279 7.64 35.55 -3.33
C ILE A 279 6.58 34.44 -3.37
N ARG A 280 5.62 34.55 -4.29
CA ARG A 280 4.56 33.56 -4.48
C ARG A 280 5.00 32.49 -5.49
N PHE A 281 4.75 31.22 -5.18
CA PHE A 281 5.02 30.10 -6.09
C PHE A 281 3.82 29.15 -6.23
N GLY A 282 3.62 28.56 -7.41
CA GLY A 282 2.50 27.67 -7.72
C GLY A 282 2.50 27.22 -9.18
N THR A 283 1.72 27.90 -10.03
CA THR A 283 1.75 27.73 -11.50
C THR A 283 2.86 28.55 -12.16
N GLY A 284 3.55 29.41 -11.41
CA GLY A 284 4.67 30.25 -11.82
C GLY A 284 5.34 30.92 -10.60
N LEU A 285 6.35 31.78 -10.84
CA LEU A 285 7.03 32.57 -9.80
C LEU A 285 6.61 34.04 -9.89
N GLU A 286 6.26 34.66 -8.77
CA GLU A 286 5.79 36.04 -8.71
C GLU A 286 6.37 36.80 -7.50
N PHE A 287 6.88 38.01 -7.74
CA PHE A 287 7.39 38.91 -6.70
C PHE A 287 6.32 39.94 -6.32
N VAL A 288 5.74 39.81 -5.12
CA VAL A 288 4.67 40.70 -4.68
C VAL A 288 5.26 42.06 -4.30
N HIS A 289 4.81 43.11 -5.00
CA HIS A 289 5.16 44.51 -4.70
C HIS A 289 4.10 45.08 -3.76
N SER A 290 4.52 45.88 -2.77
CA SER A 290 3.75 46.27 -1.58
C SER A 290 2.47 47.10 -1.83
N GLU A 291 2.03 47.31 -3.07
CA GLU A 291 0.92 48.23 -3.40
C GLU A 291 -0.30 47.61 -4.12
N ASN A 292 -0.30 46.32 -4.48
CA ASN A 292 -1.44 45.70 -5.19
C ASN A 292 -1.82 44.32 -4.60
N THR A 293 -2.76 44.27 -3.67
CA THR A 293 -3.26 43.01 -3.05
C THR A 293 -4.77 42.80 -3.20
N THR A 294 -5.40 43.28 -4.28
CA THR A 294 -6.87 43.19 -4.48
C THR A 294 -7.36 42.34 -5.65
N GLU A 295 -6.56 41.42 -6.20
CA GLU A 295 -7.08 40.45 -7.17
C GLU A 295 -7.31 39.08 -6.51
N GLU A 296 -8.59 38.74 -6.29
CA GLU A 296 -9.02 37.41 -5.84
C GLU A 296 -8.83 36.38 -6.97
N ASP A 297 -7.73 35.63 -6.94
CA ASP A 297 -7.52 34.48 -7.84
C ASP A 297 -8.51 33.35 -7.50
N SER A 298 -9.51 33.15 -8.36
CA SER A 298 -10.61 32.18 -8.16
C SER A 298 -10.23 30.71 -8.34
N ASN A 299 -8.97 30.39 -8.67
CA ASN A 299 -8.52 29.02 -8.96
C ASN A 299 -7.75 28.37 -7.80
N LYS A 300 -8.47 28.03 -6.72
CA LYS A 300 -7.92 27.33 -5.53
C LYS A 300 -7.52 25.84 -5.75
N SER A 301 -7.48 25.37 -7.00
CA SER A 301 -7.38 23.93 -7.35
C SER A 301 -6.16 23.54 -8.20
N ALA A 302 -5.19 24.43 -8.44
CA ALA A 302 -4.04 24.11 -9.29
C ALA A 302 -2.94 23.33 -8.54
N VAL A 303 -2.29 22.40 -9.26
CA VAL A 303 -1.11 21.64 -8.83
C VAL A 303 0.03 22.62 -8.50
N VAL A 304 0.56 22.58 -7.27
CA VAL A 304 1.67 23.43 -6.82
C VAL A 304 3.00 22.73 -7.11
N LEU A 305 3.83 23.34 -7.98
CA LEU A 305 5.20 22.85 -8.26
C LEU A 305 6.26 23.81 -7.67
N PRO A 306 7.33 23.28 -7.05
CA PRO A 306 8.39 24.07 -6.43
C PRO A 306 9.39 24.61 -7.48
N CYS A 307 8.97 25.54 -8.33
CA CYS A 307 9.81 26.10 -9.40
C CYS A 307 10.62 27.34 -8.95
N ILE A 308 11.22 27.32 -7.75
CA ILE A 308 11.86 28.53 -7.17
C ILE A 308 13.25 28.83 -7.75
N PHE A 309 13.92 27.84 -8.36
CA PHE A 309 15.29 27.95 -8.90
C PHE A 309 15.37 28.16 -10.42
N GLY A 310 14.23 28.38 -11.09
CA GLY A 310 14.19 28.88 -12.46
C GLY A 310 14.86 28.02 -13.55
N SER A 311 15.02 26.71 -13.38
CA SER A 311 15.67 25.88 -14.40
C SER A 311 14.81 25.74 -15.67
N ARG A 312 15.05 26.66 -16.63
CA ARG A 312 14.45 26.80 -17.97
C ARG A 312 12.96 27.14 -17.99
N LEU A 313 12.68 28.41 -18.26
CA LEU A 313 11.38 29.01 -18.56
C LEU A 313 10.61 28.43 -19.77
N GLU A 314 11.01 27.30 -20.34
CA GLU A 314 10.40 26.66 -21.52
C GLU A 314 10.52 25.12 -21.50
N GLY A 315 10.59 24.50 -20.32
CA GLY A 315 10.62 23.03 -20.20
C GLY A 315 9.22 22.39 -20.25
N PRO A 316 9.09 21.10 -20.61
CA PRO A 316 7.82 20.36 -20.77
C PRO A 316 6.94 20.27 -19.51
N VAL A 317 7.41 20.77 -18.36
CA VAL A 317 6.67 20.92 -17.11
C VAL A 317 5.59 22.02 -17.19
N LEU A 318 5.75 23.00 -18.10
CA LEU A 318 4.76 24.06 -18.36
C LEU A 318 3.42 23.55 -18.93
N LEU A 319 3.39 22.34 -19.49
CA LEU A 319 2.19 21.75 -20.08
C LEU A 319 1.13 21.33 -19.03
N ALA A 320 1.49 21.22 -17.75
CA ALA A 320 0.55 20.82 -16.69
C ALA A 320 -0.11 21.99 -15.94
N THR A 321 0.42 23.22 -16.02
CA THR A 321 0.01 24.35 -15.17
C THR A 321 -0.43 25.61 -15.92
N GLY A 322 -0.31 25.66 -17.25
CA GLY A 322 -1.14 26.52 -18.09
C GLY A 322 -0.86 28.03 -18.12
N LYS A 323 0.22 28.57 -17.51
CA LYS A 323 0.65 29.96 -17.74
C LYS A 323 2.17 30.15 -17.61
N THR A 324 2.75 31.00 -18.47
CA THR A 324 4.11 31.54 -18.33
C THR A 324 4.20 32.50 -17.15
N PRO A 325 5.34 32.60 -16.43
CA PRO A 325 5.53 33.58 -15.36
C PRO A 325 5.44 35.02 -15.90
N ILE A 326 4.59 35.85 -15.30
CA ILE A 326 4.30 37.20 -15.83
C ILE A 326 5.14 38.30 -15.16
N ASN A 327 5.75 38.05 -13.98
CA ASN A 327 6.33 39.11 -13.13
C ASN A 327 7.64 38.72 -12.42
N VAL A 328 8.65 38.23 -13.14
CA VAL A 328 9.99 37.96 -12.57
C VAL A 328 10.96 39.08 -12.97
N PRO A 329 11.55 39.85 -12.01
CA PRO A 329 12.42 40.99 -12.31
C PRO A 329 13.84 40.60 -12.77
N PHE A 330 14.06 39.33 -13.12
CA PHE A 330 15.37 38.76 -13.46
C PHE A 330 15.36 38.29 -14.92
N SER A 331 16.47 38.54 -15.62
CA SER A 331 16.64 38.18 -17.03
C SER A 331 16.86 36.67 -17.25
N ASP A 332 17.42 35.98 -16.27
CA ASP A 332 17.72 34.54 -16.33
C ASP A 332 17.73 33.89 -14.93
N SER A 333 17.90 32.57 -14.90
CA SER A 333 17.95 31.79 -13.65
C SER A 333 19.20 32.08 -12.81
N LYS A 334 20.31 32.50 -13.44
CA LYS A 334 21.56 32.82 -12.73
C LYS A 334 21.40 34.09 -11.90
N ALA A 335 20.76 35.12 -12.44
CA ALA A 335 20.45 36.37 -11.75
C ALA A 335 19.51 36.14 -10.55
N LEU A 336 18.54 35.24 -10.68
CA LEU A 336 17.65 34.84 -9.58
C LEU A 336 18.41 34.11 -8.46
N CYS A 337 19.29 33.16 -8.81
CA CYS A 337 20.14 32.46 -7.83
C CYS A 337 21.09 33.43 -7.11
N ALA A 338 21.72 34.35 -7.83
CA ALA A 338 22.59 35.38 -7.26
C ALA A 338 21.84 36.30 -6.28
N TYR A 339 20.56 36.58 -6.52
CA TYR A 339 19.71 37.28 -5.56
C TYR A 339 19.49 36.46 -4.28
N TYR A 340 19.15 35.17 -4.39
CA TYR A 340 18.98 34.32 -3.20
C TYR A 340 20.24 34.24 -2.35
N GLU A 341 21.42 34.17 -2.95
CA GLU A 341 22.70 34.14 -2.23
C GLU A 341 22.95 35.40 -1.38
N GLN A 342 22.40 36.55 -1.78
CA GLN A 342 22.55 37.81 -1.07
C GLN A 342 21.57 37.97 0.12
N LEU A 343 20.66 37.02 0.35
CA LEU A 343 19.66 37.08 1.42
C LEU A 343 20.22 36.63 2.76
N ASP A 344 20.02 37.48 3.78
CA ASP A 344 20.40 37.21 5.17
C ASP A 344 19.51 36.13 5.78
N SER A 345 18.24 36.03 5.38
CA SER A 345 17.33 34.97 5.81
C SER A 345 16.22 34.66 4.80
N VAL A 346 15.85 33.39 4.73
CA VAL A 346 14.78 32.89 3.84
C VAL A 346 13.86 31.97 4.64
N VAL A 347 12.56 32.21 4.53
CA VAL A 347 11.51 31.35 5.08
C VAL A 347 10.69 30.80 3.93
N VAL A 348 10.53 29.48 3.88
CA VAL A 348 9.73 28.79 2.86
C VAL A 348 8.50 28.18 3.53
N VAL A 349 7.31 28.62 3.13
CA VAL A 349 6.03 28.15 3.66
C VAL A 349 5.33 27.32 2.59
N VAL A 350 5.01 26.08 2.92
CA VAL A 350 4.45 25.07 1.99
C VAL A 350 3.23 24.40 2.61
N ASP A 351 2.27 23.99 1.79
CA ASP A 351 1.11 23.20 2.24
C ASP A 351 1.25 21.70 1.87
N GLU A 352 0.40 20.84 2.44
CA GLU A 352 0.42 19.38 2.20
C GLU A 352 -0.02 18.94 0.79
N LYS A 353 -0.45 19.86 -0.09
CA LYS A 353 -1.09 19.52 -1.36
C LYS A 353 -0.12 19.20 -2.50
N MET A 354 1.18 19.14 -2.24
CA MET A 354 2.18 18.88 -3.28
C MET A 354 2.14 17.44 -3.82
N THR A 355 2.13 17.31 -5.14
CA THR A 355 2.14 16.00 -5.83
C THR A 355 3.54 15.36 -5.82
N ASP A 356 3.63 14.04 -5.77
CA ASP A 356 4.91 13.29 -5.76
C ASP A 356 5.81 13.61 -6.98
N ASN A 357 5.21 13.97 -8.12
CA ASN A 357 5.93 14.35 -9.34
C ASN A 357 6.81 15.61 -9.19
N ALA A 358 6.54 16.46 -8.19
CA ALA A 358 7.32 17.67 -7.93
C ALA A 358 8.79 17.37 -7.59
N ARG A 359 9.05 16.22 -6.95
CA ARG A 359 10.40 15.78 -6.54
C ARG A 359 11.28 15.41 -7.74
N ASN A 360 10.71 14.68 -8.71
CA ASN A 360 11.44 14.21 -9.90
C ASN A 360 11.79 15.35 -10.86
N LEU A 361 11.16 16.51 -10.69
CA LEU A 361 11.33 17.70 -11.53
C LEU A 361 12.22 18.78 -10.86
N ALA A 362 12.59 18.60 -9.59
CA ALA A 362 13.40 19.56 -8.87
C ALA A 362 14.87 19.48 -9.33
N PRO A 363 15.51 20.59 -9.74
CA PRO A 363 16.93 20.60 -10.10
C PRO A 363 17.79 20.24 -8.89
N ASN A 364 19.05 19.84 -9.04
CA ASN A 364 19.95 19.47 -7.91
C ASN A 364 20.33 20.64 -6.99
N LEU A 365 19.86 21.85 -7.29
CA LEU A 365 20.01 23.02 -6.45
C LEU A 365 19.01 22.98 -5.28
N ARG A 366 19.48 23.30 -4.08
CA ARG A 366 18.72 23.37 -2.84
C ARG A 366 18.99 24.70 -2.13
N ILE A 367 18.08 25.10 -1.24
CA ILE A 367 18.24 26.32 -0.43
C ILE A 367 18.24 25.99 1.06
N ASN A 368 19.26 26.47 1.76
CA ASN A 368 19.35 26.39 3.21
C ASN A 368 18.48 27.48 3.84
N ALA A 369 17.33 27.09 4.37
CA ALA A 369 16.29 28.01 4.82
C ALA A 369 15.49 27.44 6.01
N LEU A 370 14.60 28.27 6.58
CA LEU A 370 13.56 27.81 7.51
C LEU A 370 12.35 27.33 6.70
N PHE A 371 12.01 26.05 6.78
CA PHE A 371 10.84 25.47 6.13
C PHE A 371 9.70 25.30 7.14
N ILE A 372 8.50 25.75 6.76
CA ILE A 372 7.28 25.63 7.56
C ILE A 372 6.23 24.87 6.74
N VAL A 373 5.89 23.66 7.18
CA VAL A 373 4.87 22.82 6.54
C VAL A 373 3.52 23.06 7.22
N GLN A 374 2.54 23.57 6.48
CA GLN A 374 1.20 23.86 6.99
C GLN A 374 0.28 22.64 6.88
N LEU A 375 -0.11 22.08 8.02
CA LEU A 375 -0.98 20.91 8.09
C LEU A 375 -2.46 21.31 8.14
N LYS A 376 -3.33 20.59 7.42
CA LYS A 376 -4.78 20.83 7.47
C LYS A 376 -5.45 20.11 8.62
N THR A 377 -5.21 20.55 9.86
CA THR A 377 -5.90 20.02 11.05
C THR A 377 -6.89 21.05 11.62
N LYS A 378 -8.17 20.66 11.72
CA LYS A 378 -9.26 21.48 12.31
C LYS A 378 -9.38 21.34 13.83
N GLN A 379 -8.59 20.44 14.44
CA GLN A 379 -8.60 20.14 15.88
C GLN A 379 -7.28 20.59 16.49
N ASN A 380 -7.33 21.08 17.74
CA ASN A 380 -6.13 21.27 18.55
C ASN A 380 -5.56 19.89 18.86
N LEU A 381 -4.28 19.67 18.55
CA LEU A 381 -3.58 18.43 18.88
C LEU A 381 -3.18 18.51 20.36
N GLU A 382 -3.78 17.69 21.21
CA GLU A 382 -3.59 17.76 22.67
C GLU A 382 -2.64 16.69 23.20
N THR A 383 -2.52 15.54 22.51
CA THR A 383 -1.67 14.40 22.94
C THR A 383 -0.46 14.18 22.04
N THR A 384 0.62 13.64 22.60
CA THR A 384 1.87 13.33 21.87
C THR A 384 1.64 12.34 20.72
N ASP A 385 0.74 11.37 20.90
CA ASP A 385 0.42 10.37 19.89
C ASP A 385 -0.32 10.97 18.69
N GLU A 386 -1.32 11.84 18.94
CA GLU A 386 -2.03 12.58 17.88
C GLU A 386 -1.08 13.49 17.09
N ILE A 387 -0.13 14.14 17.76
CA ILE A 387 0.91 14.96 17.13
C ILE A 387 1.81 14.09 16.25
N SER A 388 2.29 12.96 16.77
CA SER A 388 3.17 12.04 16.05
C SER A 388 2.49 11.43 14.82
N ASP A 389 1.22 11.03 14.92
CA ASP A 389 0.44 10.49 13.82
C ASP A 389 0.16 11.53 12.73
N ALA A 390 -0.22 12.74 13.13
CA ALA A 390 -0.46 13.85 12.19
C ALA A 390 0.83 14.21 11.44
N LEU A 391 1.96 14.33 12.14
CA LEU A 391 3.25 14.64 11.52
C LEU A 391 3.77 13.49 10.67
N SER A 392 3.55 12.24 11.06
CA SER A 392 3.99 11.06 10.29
C SER A 392 3.18 10.86 9.00
N ALA A 393 1.93 11.34 8.97
CA ALA A 393 1.06 11.33 7.79
C ALA A 393 1.28 12.54 6.87
N ALA A 394 1.95 13.59 7.36
CA ALA A 394 2.20 14.83 6.63
C ALA A 394 3.01 14.60 5.35
N ASN A 395 2.58 15.28 4.28
CA ASN A 395 3.28 15.26 3.01
C ASN A 395 4.42 16.31 3.01
N ILE A 396 5.66 15.84 2.94
CA ILE A 396 6.86 16.70 2.98
C ILE A 396 7.59 16.79 1.63
N ASN A 397 6.93 16.47 0.52
CA ASN A 397 7.52 16.49 -0.82
C ASN A 397 8.16 17.83 -1.20
N ALA A 398 7.57 18.93 -0.72
CA ALA A 398 8.12 20.27 -0.92
C ALA A 398 9.49 20.43 -0.27
N VAL A 399 9.61 19.91 0.95
CA VAL A 399 10.81 20.00 1.77
C VAL A 399 11.92 19.15 1.16
N THR A 400 11.62 17.93 0.71
CA THR A 400 12.63 17.06 0.08
C THR A 400 13.11 17.61 -1.27
N ALA A 401 12.25 18.31 -2.02
CA ALA A 401 12.61 18.94 -3.28
C ALA A 401 13.44 20.23 -3.13
N LEU A 402 13.21 21.01 -2.07
CA LEU A 402 13.76 22.37 -1.95
C LEU A 402 14.82 22.56 -0.86
N ALA A 403 14.71 21.84 0.25
CA ALA A 403 15.53 22.11 1.43
C ALA A 403 16.96 21.62 1.26
N GLY A 404 17.90 22.51 1.55
CA GLY A 404 19.32 22.17 1.65
C GLY A 404 19.63 21.40 2.94
N PRO A 405 20.81 20.78 3.02
CA PRO A 405 21.21 19.91 4.14
C PRO A 405 21.21 20.63 5.49
N GLN A 406 21.46 21.94 5.52
CA GLN A 406 21.55 22.75 6.73
C GLN A 406 20.26 23.55 7.00
N SER A 407 19.12 23.09 6.48
CA SER A 407 17.80 23.71 6.71
C SER A 407 17.18 23.29 8.05
N LEU A 408 16.33 24.15 8.60
CA LEU A 408 15.45 23.83 9.74
C LEU A 408 14.03 23.58 9.23
N ILE A 409 13.38 22.50 9.66
CA ILE A 409 12.05 22.12 9.19
C ILE A 409 11.09 22.02 10.39
N LEU A 410 10.03 22.82 10.33
CA LEU A 410 8.96 22.89 11.32
C LEU A 410 7.62 22.57 10.68
N ALA A 411 6.72 21.99 11.47
CA ALA A 411 5.32 21.80 11.09
C ALA A 411 4.44 22.78 11.86
N HIS A 412 3.53 23.44 11.15
CA HIS A 412 2.56 24.36 11.74
C HIS A 412 1.17 23.73 11.74
N ALA A 413 0.64 23.46 12.93
CA ALA A 413 -0.67 22.84 13.15
C ALA A 413 -1.32 23.42 14.40
N GLY A 414 -2.64 23.68 14.36
CA GLY A 414 -3.38 24.18 15.53
C GLY A 414 -2.85 25.50 16.13
N GLY A 415 -2.16 26.33 15.35
CA GLY A 415 -1.54 27.58 15.82
C GLY A 415 -0.22 27.44 16.58
N LYS A 416 0.38 26.24 16.55
CA LYS A 416 1.67 25.91 17.19
C LYS A 416 2.70 25.43 16.17
N PHE A 417 3.98 25.57 16.51
CA PHE A 417 5.12 25.07 15.74
C PHE A 417 5.71 23.83 16.41
N TYR A 418 5.79 22.75 15.65
CA TYR A 418 6.37 21.48 16.08
C TYR A 418 7.67 21.20 15.32
N PHE A 419 8.69 20.74 16.02
CA PHE A 419 9.95 20.32 15.43
C PHE A 419 9.76 19.07 14.58
N TYR A 420 10.14 19.13 13.29
CA TYR A 420 10.05 18.00 12.39
C TYR A 420 11.42 17.37 12.15
N ARG A 421 12.41 18.15 11.69
CA ARG A 421 13.83 17.75 11.55
C ARG A 421 14.70 18.96 11.19
N GLY A 422 16.03 18.77 11.16
CA GLY A 422 16.97 19.74 10.60
C GLY A 422 17.91 20.35 11.64
N LEU A 423 18.61 21.41 11.23
CA LEU A 423 19.65 22.07 12.03
C LEU A 423 19.26 23.52 12.35
N ALA A 424 19.45 23.92 13.60
CA ALA A 424 19.34 25.30 14.04
C ALA A 424 20.64 25.76 14.73
N ASN A 425 20.76 27.07 14.95
CA ASN A 425 21.83 27.64 15.76
C ASN A 425 21.68 27.15 17.21
N PRO A 426 22.64 26.38 17.77
CA PRO A 426 22.51 25.79 19.11
C PRO A 426 22.34 26.83 20.22
N LYS A 427 22.79 28.07 19.98
CA LYS A 427 22.63 29.19 20.93
C LYS A 427 21.18 29.71 21.01
N VAL A 428 20.35 29.40 20.02
CA VAL A 428 18.96 29.85 19.91
C VAL A 428 17.99 28.68 20.06
N LEU A 429 18.25 27.57 19.36
CA LEU A 429 17.46 26.34 19.42
C LEU A 429 18.39 25.12 19.35
N ASP A 430 18.45 24.36 20.44
CA ASP A 430 19.31 23.17 20.57
C ASP A 430 18.63 21.94 19.97
N THR A 431 18.84 21.68 18.67
CA THR A 431 18.15 20.60 17.94
C THR A 431 18.58 19.19 18.31
N SER A 432 19.75 18.98 18.95
CA SER A 432 20.20 17.62 19.32
C SER A 432 19.35 16.99 20.42
N LYS A 433 18.64 17.82 21.21
CA LYS A 433 17.80 17.39 22.33
C LYS A 433 16.31 17.38 22.01
N LEU A 434 15.93 17.79 20.80
CA LEU A 434 14.53 17.88 20.41
C LEU A 434 14.07 16.57 19.78
N GLU A 435 13.03 16.00 20.37
CA GLU A 435 12.32 14.87 19.79
C GLU A 435 11.40 15.32 18.65
N PHE A 436 11.09 14.38 17.76
CA PHE A 436 10.10 14.59 16.70
C PHE A 436 8.75 14.99 17.29
N GLY A 437 8.20 16.12 16.84
CA GLY A 437 6.93 16.66 17.35
C GLY A 437 7.05 17.51 18.62
N ALA A 438 8.25 17.86 19.08
CA ALA A 438 8.43 18.79 20.19
C ALA A 438 7.88 20.19 19.87
N ASP A 439 7.12 20.79 20.80
CA ASP A 439 6.58 22.15 20.66
C ASP A 439 7.71 23.19 20.84
N VAL A 440 7.96 23.98 19.79
CA VAL A 440 9.00 25.03 19.76
C VAL A 440 8.42 26.44 19.62
N THR A 441 7.10 26.58 19.81
CA THR A 441 6.36 27.82 19.51
C THR A 441 6.92 29.05 20.22
N ASP A 442 7.24 28.94 21.51
CA ASP A 442 7.71 30.07 22.33
C ASP A 442 9.10 30.55 21.90
N VAL A 443 9.99 29.61 21.56
CA VAL A 443 11.34 29.93 21.07
C VAL A 443 11.26 30.61 19.71
N ILE A 444 10.41 30.11 18.81
CA ILE A 444 10.25 30.68 17.46
C ILE A 444 9.61 32.08 17.50
N LYS A 445 8.67 32.34 18.40
CA LYS A 445 8.05 33.67 18.56
C LYS A 445 8.98 34.72 19.17
N THR A 446 9.97 34.31 19.95
CA THR A 446 10.90 35.20 20.64
C THR A 446 12.22 35.40 19.89
N ALA A 447 12.63 34.41 19.08
CA ALA A 447 13.86 34.46 18.31
C ALA A 447 13.74 35.36 17.07
N ASN A 448 14.84 36.04 16.72
CA ASN A 448 14.95 36.69 15.42
C ASN A 448 15.20 35.62 14.34
N ILE A 449 14.40 35.61 13.27
CA ILE A 449 14.46 34.61 12.20
C ILE A 449 15.84 34.59 11.49
N SER A 450 16.56 35.71 11.45
CA SER A 450 17.93 35.74 10.92
C SER A 450 18.96 35.04 11.82
N SER A 451 18.63 34.78 13.08
CA SER A 451 19.51 34.12 14.06
C SER A 451 19.22 32.62 14.28
N LEU A 452 18.11 32.11 13.71
CA LEU A 452 17.66 30.72 13.88
C LEU A 452 18.54 29.70 13.16
N LEU A 453 19.04 30.02 11.97
CA LEU A 453 19.95 29.17 11.22
C LEU A 453 21.39 29.39 11.67
N VAL A 454 22.24 28.37 11.49
CA VAL A 454 23.68 28.48 11.79
C VAL A 454 24.33 29.49 10.82
N GLY A 455 25.12 30.42 11.37
CA GLY A 455 25.79 31.48 10.57
C GLY A 455 26.95 30.95 9.70
N ASN A 456 27.32 31.71 8.67
CA ASN A 456 28.41 31.41 7.72
C ASN A 456 28.20 30.17 6.82
N ILE A 457 26.95 29.80 6.55
CA ILE A 457 26.59 28.67 5.67
C ILE A 457 26.20 29.19 4.28
N LEU A 458 26.54 28.44 3.23
CA LEU A 458 26.10 28.73 1.86
C LEU A 458 24.58 28.71 1.76
N ARG A 459 23.98 29.76 1.20
CA ARG A 459 22.52 29.85 1.07
C ARG A 459 21.98 28.86 0.05
N LEU A 460 22.65 28.78 -1.10
CA LEU A 460 22.35 27.80 -2.14
C LEU A 460 23.35 26.65 -2.03
N PHE A 461 22.86 25.43 -2.22
CA PHE A 461 23.64 24.20 -2.11
C PHE A 461 23.37 23.35 -3.35
N ASN A 462 24.42 22.96 -4.07
CA ASN A 462 24.31 22.06 -5.22
C ASN A 462 24.73 20.65 -4.82
N LEU A 463 23.80 19.70 -4.89
CA LEU A 463 24.02 18.32 -4.46
C LEU A 463 25.07 17.57 -5.29
N ASP A 464 25.37 18.01 -6.53
CA ASP A 464 26.38 17.36 -7.39
C ASP A 464 27.81 17.85 -7.11
N GLU A 465 27.95 19.09 -6.63
CA GLU A 465 29.24 19.80 -6.55
C GLU A 465 29.80 19.88 -5.12
N ASP A 466 28.94 19.94 -4.10
CA ASP A 466 29.34 20.10 -2.70
C ASP A 466 28.79 18.96 -1.82
N ASN A 467 29.63 18.45 -0.92
CA ASN A 467 29.36 17.34 0.01
C ASN A 467 29.86 17.68 1.43
N SER A 468 29.70 18.93 1.83
CA SER A 468 30.14 19.43 3.13
C SER A 468 29.02 19.37 4.18
N VAL A 469 29.36 18.94 5.40
CA VAL A 469 28.49 18.97 6.58
C VAL A 469 29.04 19.92 7.64
N VAL A 470 28.15 20.47 8.46
CA VAL A 470 28.48 21.39 9.55
C VAL A 470 28.38 20.65 10.88
N LEU A 471 29.42 20.75 11.70
CA LEU A 471 29.48 20.35 13.10
C LEU A 471 29.20 21.61 13.94
N PRO A 472 27.95 21.89 14.35
CA PRO A 472 27.56 23.17 14.92
C PRO A 472 28.12 23.45 16.32
N TYR A 473 28.42 22.43 17.14
CA TYR A 473 28.92 22.62 18.51
C TYR A 473 30.44 22.86 18.52
N ILE A 474 31.18 22.18 17.64
CA ILE A 474 32.61 22.42 17.42
C ILE A 474 32.86 23.55 16.40
N SER A 475 31.82 24.02 15.71
CA SER A 475 31.88 25.09 14.70
C SER A 475 32.86 24.79 13.56
N GLN A 476 32.80 23.56 13.01
CA GLN A 476 33.64 23.10 11.90
C GLN A 476 32.80 22.68 10.70
N VAL A 477 33.33 22.91 9.49
CA VAL A 477 32.77 22.39 8.23
C VAL A 477 33.69 21.29 7.74
N VAL A 478 33.13 20.10 7.52
CA VAL A 478 33.89 18.89 7.17
C VAL A 478 33.25 18.23 5.96
N LYS A 479 34.05 17.72 5.03
CA LYS A 479 33.52 16.95 3.89
C LYS A 479 33.14 15.54 4.34
N THR A 480 32.07 14.98 3.76
CA THR A 480 31.56 13.65 4.15
C THR A 480 32.62 12.55 4.17
N TYR A 481 33.56 12.56 3.21
CA TYR A 481 34.63 11.55 3.14
C TYR A 481 35.75 11.72 4.19
N GLU A 482 35.83 12.86 4.87
CA GLU A 482 36.86 13.17 5.89
C GLU A 482 36.41 12.77 7.30
N LEU A 483 35.11 12.55 7.52
CA LEU A 483 34.54 12.13 8.81
C LEU A 483 35.19 10.86 9.39
N PRO A 484 35.50 9.79 8.62
CA PRO A 484 36.19 8.62 9.16
C PRO A 484 37.59 8.95 9.68
N ASN A 485 38.32 9.83 9.00
CA ASN A 485 39.67 10.24 9.42
C ASN A 485 39.60 11.10 10.69
N LEU A 486 38.55 11.90 10.86
CA LEU A 486 38.29 12.66 12.08
C LEU A 486 38.08 11.71 13.26
N PHE A 487 37.22 10.69 13.09
CA PHE A 487 36.96 9.68 14.11
C PHE A 487 38.22 8.90 14.45
N GLU A 488 39.03 8.54 13.45
CA GLU A 488 40.30 7.83 13.68
C GLU A 488 41.28 8.62 14.55
N ARG A 489 41.30 9.95 14.47
CA ARG A 489 42.21 10.81 15.26
C ARG A 489 41.74 11.03 16.70
N MET A 490 40.44 10.94 16.96
CA MET A 490 39.84 11.23 18.27
C MET A 490 39.87 10.03 19.21
N THR A 491 39.89 10.28 20.51
CA THR A 491 39.74 9.27 21.57
C THR A 491 38.27 8.88 21.75
N ILE A 492 38.00 7.75 22.42
CA ILE A 492 36.63 7.26 22.67
C ILE A 492 35.82 8.29 23.49
N GLU A 493 36.44 8.95 24.47
CA GLU A 493 35.77 9.96 25.29
C GLU A 493 35.49 11.26 24.50
N GLU A 494 36.39 11.66 23.60
CA GLU A 494 36.14 12.81 22.70
C GLU A 494 34.99 12.53 21.73
N ILE A 495 34.90 11.32 21.17
CA ILE A 495 33.80 10.92 20.29
C ILE A 495 32.46 10.92 21.03
N LYS A 496 32.45 10.46 22.28
CA LYS A 496 31.28 10.52 23.15
C LYS A 496 30.84 11.95 23.43
N ASN A 497 31.78 12.87 23.66
CA ASN A 497 31.49 14.29 23.84
C ASN A 497 31.01 14.98 22.55
N MET A 498 31.18 14.35 21.38
CA MET A 498 30.65 14.79 20.10
C MET A 498 29.25 14.27 19.78
N LEU A 499 28.55 13.62 20.72
CA LEU A 499 27.23 13.05 20.48
C LEU A 499 26.23 14.08 19.91
N ASP A 500 26.26 15.31 20.41
CA ASP A 500 25.39 16.40 19.94
C ASP A 500 25.70 16.80 18.48
N ASP A 501 26.98 16.89 18.12
CA ASP A 501 27.44 17.13 16.74
C ASP A 501 27.08 15.95 15.81
N ILE A 502 27.23 14.71 16.28
CA ILE A 502 26.87 13.51 15.51
C ILE A 502 25.37 13.49 15.22
N THR A 503 24.55 13.81 16.22
CA THR A 503 23.09 13.91 16.09
C THR A 503 22.69 15.01 15.11
N ALA A 504 23.41 16.14 15.11
CA ALA A 504 23.19 17.24 14.19
C ALA A 504 23.66 16.96 12.75
N VAL A 505 24.69 16.11 12.56
CA VAL A 505 25.21 15.72 11.24
C VAL A 505 24.33 14.68 10.56
N VAL A 506 23.65 13.83 11.31
CA VAL A 506 22.78 12.77 10.75
C VAL A 506 21.78 13.33 9.73
N PRO A 507 20.92 14.34 10.05
CA PRO A 507 19.99 14.91 9.07
C PRO A 507 20.65 15.49 7.82
N GLN A 508 21.87 16.06 7.97
CA GLN A 508 22.63 16.62 6.86
C GLN A 508 23.10 15.52 5.91
N LEU A 509 23.66 14.42 6.45
CA LEU A 509 24.06 13.25 5.66
C LEU A 509 22.86 12.60 4.95
N GLN A 510 21.70 12.56 5.61
CA GLN A 510 20.46 12.03 5.03
C GLN A 510 19.91 12.88 3.88
N ALA A 511 20.29 14.15 3.78
CA ALA A 511 19.94 15.04 2.69
C ALA A 511 20.98 15.00 1.56
N LEU A 512 22.27 14.82 1.89
CA LEU A 512 23.39 14.83 0.94
C LEU A 512 23.61 13.51 0.21
N LEU A 513 23.51 12.38 0.93
CA LEU A 513 23.96 11.09 0.42
C LEU A 513 22.81 10.20 -0.06
N SER A 514 23.09 9.46 -1.14
CA SER A 514 22.26 8.34 -1.58
C SER A 514 22.20 7.26 -0.49
N GLU A 515 21.21 6.36 -0.56
CA GLU A 515 21.10 5.25 0.41
C GLU A 515 22.37 4.39 0.44
N ASN A 516 22.95 4.09 -0.73
CA ASN A 516 24.16 3.28 -0.86
C ASN A 516 25.38 3.99 -0.26
N ASP A 517 25.55 5.27 -0.52
CA ASP A 517 26.70 6.04 -0.02
C ASP A 517 26.61 6.28 1.49
N LEU A 518 25.39 6.52 2.00
CA LEU A 518 25.14 6.65 3.43
C LEU A 518 25.43 5.34 4.17
N GLN A 519 25.00 4.19 3.63
CA GLN A 519 25.33 2.87 4.17
C GLN A 519 26.84 2.62 4.17
N ARG A 520 27.52 2.96 3.07
CA ARG A 520 28.98 2.80 2.96
C ARG A 520 29.72 3.66 3.98
N LEU A 521 29.32 4.92 4.16
CA LEU A 521 29.92 5.84 5.13
C LEU A 521 29.64 5.38 6.57
N SER A 522 28.40 5.00 6.89
CA SER A 522 28.01 4.48 8.20
C SER A 522 28.84 3.24 8.58
N ARG A 523 28.96 2.27 7.66
CA ARG A 523 29.80 1.08 7.85
C ARG A 523 31.25 1.46 8.15
N LYS A 524 31.84 2.37 7.37
CA LYS A 524 33.22 2.81 7.56
C LYS A 524 33.44 3.51 8.91
N LEU A 525 32.49 4.30 9.38
CA LEU A 525 32.54 4.95 10.69
C LEU A 525 32.44 3.90 11.82
N ILE A 526 31.53 2.94 11.71
CA ILE A 526 31.37 1.85 12.68
C ILE A 526 32.62 0.97 12.73
N GLU A 527 33.17 0.57 11.58
CA GLU A 527 34.43 -0.18 11.50
C GLU A 527 35.60 0.56 12.18
N THR A 528 35.67 1.89 12.02
CA THR A 528 36.68 2.73 12.67
C THR A 528 36.51 2.72 14.19
N LEU A 529 35.27 2.78 14.69
CA LEU A 529 34.97 2.68 16.13
C LEU A 529 35.31 1.28 16.67
N SER A 530 34.89 0.22 15.99
CA SER A 530 35.19 -1.17 16.37
C SER A 530 36.71 -1.42 16.42
N SER A 531 37.47 -0.94 15.43
CA SER A 531 38.93 -1.06 15.41
C SER A 531 39.58 -0.35 16.61
N LYS A 532 39.04 0.78 17.08
CA LYS A 532 39.53 1.45 18.29
C LYS A 532 39.22 0.65 19.55
N VAL A 533 38.03 0.06 19.64
CA VAL A 533 37.68 -0.83 20.76
C VAL A 533 38.61 -2.03 20.79
N ASP A 534 38.88 -2.65 19.64
CA ASP A 534 39.80 -3.79 19.56
C ASP A 534 41.25 -3.41 19.90
N LYS A 535 41.73 -2.22 19.53
CA LYS A 535 43.04 -1.72 19.97
C LYS A 535 43.13 -1.52 21.48
N LEU A 536 42.03 -1.12 22.12
CA LEU A 536 41.96 -0.93 23.57
C LEU A 536 41.84 -2.26 24.33
N MET A 537 41.02 -3.18 23.82
CA MET A 537 40.77 -4.49 24.45
C MET A 537 41.85 -5.54 24.13
N GLY A 538 42.55 -5.40 23.01
CA GLY A 538 43.55 -6.35 22.52
C GLY A 538 44.63 -6.71 23.53
N PRO A 539 45.28 -5.74 24.20
CA PRO A 539 46.27 -6.03 25.24
C PRO A 539 45.70 -6.83 26.43
N MET A 540 44.49 -6.49 26.90
CA MET A 540 43.84 -7.19 28.02
C MET A 540 43.42 -8.61 27.65
N ARG A 541 42.89 -8.81 26.43
CA ARG A 541 42.57 -10.13 25.88
C ARG A 541 43.83 -11.00 25.76
N LYS A 542 44.94 -10.40 25.32
CA LYS A 542 46.23 -11.09 25.18
C LYS A 542 46.81 -11.48 26.54
N GLU A 543 46.78 -10.57 27.52
CA GLU A 543 47.24 -10.86 28.89
C GLU A 543 46.40 -11.95 29.56
N TYR A 544 45.08 -11.93 29.37
CA TYR A 544 44.17 -12.98 29.85
C TYR A 544 44.43 -14.32 29.18
N ALA A 545 44.64 -14.33 27.86
CA ALA A 545 44.95 -15.55 27.09
C ALA A 545 46.32 -16.13 27.48
N GLU A 546 47.34 -15.30 27.65
CA GLU A 546 48.66 -15.72 28.15
C GLU A 546 48.52 -16.32 29.55
N TYR A 547 47.80 -15.65 30.47
CA TYR A 547 47.55 -16.19 31.81
C TYR A 547 46.84 -17.55 31.79
N LEU A 548 45.80 -17.71 30.97
CA LEU A 548 45.09 -18.99 30.82
C LEU A 548 45.94 -20.10 30.23
N THR A 549 46.85 -19.79 29.31
CA THR A 549 47.64 -20.79 28.59
C THR A 549 48.92 -21.18 29.32
N THR A 550 49.49 -20.30 30.15
CA THR A 550 50.79 -20.56 30.80
C THR A 550 50.75 -20.67 32.32
N GLU A 551 49.77 -20.04 33.00
CA GLU A 551 49.79 -19.88 34.45
C GLU A 551 48.56 -20.46 35.19
N PHE A 552 47.46 -20.76 34.49
CA PHE A 552 46.22 -21.17 35.13
C PHE A 552 46.21 -22.65 35.55
N ASP A 553 46.06 -22.91 36.85
CA ASP A 553 45.78 -24.23 37.41
C ASP A 553 44.38 -24.26 38.05
N ILE A 554 43.53 -25.17 37.58
CA ILE A 554 42.16 -25.33 38.06
C ILE A 554 42.07 -25.84 39.51
N ASN A 555 43.14 -26.47 40.01
CA ASN A 555 43.21 -27.02 41.37
C ASN A 555 43.70 -26.00 42.40
N ASP A 556 44.20 -24.84 41.96
CA ASP A 556 44.66 -23.76 42.82
C ASP A 556 43.58 -22.68 42.99
N LYS A 557 43.15 -22.47 44.25
CA LYS A 557 42.14 -21.46 44.60
C LYS A 557 42.60 -20.04 44.27
N GLU A 558 43.88 -19.72 44.39
CA GLU A 558 44.38 -18.37 44.07
C GLU A 558 44.37 -18.13 42.56
N SER A 559 44.73 -19.13 41.76
CA SER A 559 44.64 -19.08 40.29
C SER A 559 43.19 -18.90 39.81
N VAL A 560 42.22 -19.57 40.43
CA VAL A 560 40.79 -19.36 40.12
C VAL A 560 40.33 -17.95 40.47
N VAL A 561 40.77 -17.39 41.60
CA VAL A 561 40.43 -16.01 42.00
C VAL A 561 41.08 -14.99 41.05
N LYS A 562 42.36 -15.18 40.67
CA LYS A 562 43.07 -14.32 39.71
C LYS A 562 42.41 -14.37 38.34
N LYS A 563 42.01 -15.55 37.84
CA LYS A 563 41.20 -15.71 36.61
C LYS A 563 39.92 -14.89 36.67
N ASN A 564 39.15 -15.05 37.75
CA ASN A 564 37.87 -14.35 37.92
C ASN A 564 38.04 -12.83 38.04
N ARG A 565 39.14 -12.36 38.64
CA ARG A 565 39.47 -10.93 38.70
C ARG A 565 39.80 -10.35 37.33
N MET A 566 40.71 -11.00 36.58
CA MET A 566 41.09 -10.57 35.22
C MET A 566 39.87 -10.57 34.30
N LEU A 567 39.04 -11.61 34.39
CA LEU A 567 37.77 -11.68 33.66
C LEU A 567 36.80 -10.57 34.09
N GLY A 568 36.70 -10.28 35.39
CA GLY A 568 35.87 -9.19 35.91
C GLY A 568 36.30 -7.81 35.41
N GLU A 569 37.61 -7.56 35.33
CA GLU A 569 38.18 -6.31 34.79
C GLU A 569 37.97 -6.18 33.28
N LEU A 570 38.13 -7.28 32.55
CA LEU A 570 37.87 -7.35 31.10
C LEU A 570 36.38 -7.09 30.81
N ARG A 571 35.48 -7.71 31.58
CA ARG A 571 34.03 -7.48 31.51
C ARG A 571 33.65 -6.03 31.85
N LYS A 572 34.21 -5.46 32.92
CA LYS A 572 33.92 -4.09 33.35
C LYS A 572 34.37 -3.07 32.29
N THR A 573 35.54 -3.28 31.70
CA THR A 573 36.10 -2.39 30.68
C THR A 573 35.37 -2.54 29.36
N SER A 574 35.02 -3.77 28.96
CA SER A 574 34.18 -4.04 27.79
C SER A 574 32.82 -3.35 27.91
N LYS A 575 32.11 -3.55 29.03
CA LYS A 575 30.82 -2.93 29.30
C LYS A 575 30.90 -1.41 29.30
N HIS A 576 31.89 -0.83 29.98
CA HIS A 576 32.07 0.62 30.01
C HIS A 576 32.35 1.22 28.62
N THR A 577 33.13 0.53 27.80
CA THR A 577 33.45 0.95 26.42
C THR A 577 32.24 0.82 25.50
N GLN A 578 31.48 -0.26 25.66
CA GLN A 578 30.26 -0.51 24.90
C GLN A 578 29.16 0.50 25.27
N ASP A 579 28.95 0.77 26.56
CA ASP A 579 28.01 1.79 27.06
C ASP A 579 28.40 3.19 26.53
N SER A 580 29.69 3.49 26.45
CA SER A 580 30.20 4.79 25.96
C SER A 580 29.99 5.00 24.46
N LEU A 581 29.90 3.93 23.67
CA LEU A 581 29.74 3.99 22.21
C LEU A 581 28.33 3.62 21.74
N ALA A 582 27.49 3.01 22.59
CA ALA A 582 26.17 2.50 22.22
C ALA A 582 25.27 3.59 21.60
N THR A 583 25.23 4.79 22.19
CA THR A 583 24.40 5.90 21.70
C THR A 583 24.91 6.46 20.37
N VAL A 584 26.23 6.49 20.18
CA VAL A 584 26.88 6.94 18.94
C VAL A 584 26.65 5.93 17.81
N ILE A 585 26.89 4.64 18.09
CA ILE A 585 26.66 3.55 17.14
C ILE A 585 25.19 3.51 16.76
N SER A 586 24.26 3.60 17.72
CA SER A 586 22.83 3.63 17.45
C SER A 586 22.45 4.79 16.53
N SER A 587 22.97 6.00 16.78
CA SER A 587 22.71 7.18 15.96
C SER A 587 23.22 7.02 14.51
N LEU A 588 24.41 6.45 14.33
CA LEU A 588 25.01 6.18 13.02
C LEU A 588 24.34 5.00 12.28
N THR A 589 23.87 4.00 13.02
CA THR A 589 23.21 2.80 12.50
C THR A 589 21.79 3.09 12.03
N ASN A 590 21.11 4.04 12.68
CA ASN A 590 19.76 4.47 12.34
C ASN A 590 19.70 5.57 11.26
N MET A 591 20.84 5.93 10.66
CA MET A 591 20.89 6.89 9.56
C MET A 591 20.30 6.28 8.28
N MET A 592 19.11 6.73 7.89
CA MET A 592 18.46 6.37 6.61
C MET A 592 18.39 7.57 5.67
N SER A 593 18.70 7.39 4.37
CA SER A 593 18.63 8.50 3.41
C SER A 593 17.19 9.03 3.30
N SER A 594 17.05 10.35 3.21
CA SER A 594 15.77 11.05 3.13
C SER A 594 15.52 11.69 1.76
N GLN A 595 16.40 11.45 0.79
CA GLN A 595 16.32 12.01 -0.56
C GLN A 595 15.06 11.55 -1.32
N THR A 596 14.51 10.36 -1.01
CA THR A 596 13.50 9.67 -1.84
C THR A 596 12.18 9.33 -1.13
N THR A 597 11.94 9.74 0.12
CA THR A 597 10.72 9.36 0.87
C THR A 597 9.69 10.50 0.95
N SER A 598 8.47 10.28 0.44
CA SER A 598 7.35 11.25 0.45
C SER A 598 6.47 11.16 1.70
N LYS A 599 6.43 9.98 2.34
CA LYS A 599 5.74 9.70 3.62
C LYS A 599 6.58 8.73 4.47
N ARG A 600 6.64 8.95 5.80
CA ARG A 600 7.48 8.16 6.72
C ARG A 600 7.00 6.72 6.93
N THR A 601 5.75 6.37 6.58
CA THR A 601 5.07 5.20 7.15
C THR A 601 5.16 3.89 6.35
N HIS A 602 5.47 3.88 5.04
CA HIS A 602 5.39 2.65 4.23
C HIS A 602 6.74 2.10 3.70
N ASP A 603 7.68 2.92 3.24
CA ASP A 603 9.02 2.43 2.84
C ASP A 603 9.97 2.24 4.03
N MET A 604 9.77 3.04 5.08
CA MET A 604 10.63 3.03 6.27
C MET A 604 10.61 1.69 6.99
N LYS A 605 9.44 1.03 7.13
CA LYS A 605 9.38 -0.26 7.84
C LYS A 605 10.11 -1.38 7.08
N ARG A 606 10.08 -1.33 5.74
CA ARG A 606 10.77 -2.30 4.88
C ARG A 606 12.28 -2.06 4.87
N LEU A 607 12.71 -0.80 4.81
CA LEU A 607 14.11 -0.40 4.83
C LEU A 607 14.74 -0.54 6.22
N VAL A 608 14.04 -0.16 7.29
CA VAL A 608 14.44 -0.41 8.70
C VAL A 608 14.63 -1.91 8.92
N ARG A 609 13.68 -2.75 8.47
CA ARG A 609 13.84 -4.20 8.56
C ARG A 609 15.04 -4.70 7.75
N LYS A 610 15.27 -4.19 6.53
CA LYS A 610 16.44 -4.55 5.70
C LYS A 610 17.76 -4.16 6.38
N ASN A 611 17.85 -2.95 6.93
CA ASN A 611 19.03 -2.46 7.65
C ASN A 611 19.24 -3.22 8.95
N GLN A 612 18.21 -3.46 9.75
CA GLN A 612 18.28 -4.25 10.98
C GLN A 612 18.78 -5.67 10.69
N ILE A 613 18.32 -6.30 9.60
CA ILE A 613 18.84 -7.59 9.14
C ILE A 613 20.32 -7.50 8.78
N SER A 614 20.74 -6.48 8.02
CA SER A 614 22.15 -6.28 7.64
C SER A 614 23.05 -6.05 8.86
N ASN A 615 22.61 -5.20 9.80
CA ASN A 615 23.34 -4.88 11.02
C ASN A 615 23.49 -6.10 11.93
N ASN A 616 22.42 -6.90 12.07
CA ASN A 616 22.48 -8.15 12.83
C ASN A 616 23.50 -9.11 12.20
N VAL A 617 23.52 -9.25 10.86
CA VAL A 617 24.50 -10.10 10.16
C VAL A 617 25.93 -9.62 10.36
N GLU A 618 26.19 -8.31 10.27
CA GLU A 618 27.53 -7.76 10.50
C GLU A 618 27.97 -7.94 11.96
N ALA A 619 27.11 -7.65 12.93
CA ALA A 619 27.39 -7.84 14.36
C ALA A 619 27.72 -9.30 14.69
N THR A 620 26.99 -10.26 14.09
CA THR A 620 27.25 -11.69 14.29
C THR A 620 28.59 -12.14 13.70
N LYS A 621 29.04 -11.59 12.57
CA LYS A 621 30.35 -11.93 11.98
C LYS A 621 31.53 -11.60 12.90
N SER A 622 31.40 -10.60 13.76
CA SER A 622 32.41 -10.18 14.73
C SER A 622 32.30 -10.86 16.10
N MET A 623 31.36 -11.79 16.29
CA MET A 623 31.16 -12.43 17.59
C MET A 623 32.30 -13.38 17.96
N THR A 624 32.55 -13.50 19.26
CA THR A 624 33.47 -14.47 19.88
C THR A 624 32.69 -15.51 20.69
N PHE A 625 33.32 -16.61 21.08
CA PHE A 625 32.70 -17.60 21.99
C PHE A 625 32.28 -16.97 23.33
N GLU A 626 33.05 -16.01 23.86
CA GLU A 626 32.65 -15.24 25.04
C GLU A 626 31.32 -14.48 24.81
N SER A 627 31.18 -13.84 23.64
CA SER A 627 29.95 -13.12 23.29
C SER A 627 28.76 -14.07 23.14
N LEU A 628 28.98 -15.27 22.58
CA LEU A 628 27.98 -16.32 22.47
C LEU A 628 27.55 -16.84 23.85
N THR A 629 28.50 -17.17 24.73
CA THR A 629 28.23 -17.63 26.10
C THR A 629 27.42 -16.59 26.88
N ASN A 630 27.77 -15.30 26.76
CA ASN A 630 27.01 -14.23 27.40
C ASN A 630 25.57 -14.14 26.86
N LEU A 631 25.33 -14.37 25.57
CA LEU A 631 23.96 -14.40 25.03
C LEU A 631 23.16 -15.57 25.61
N LEU A 632 23.76 -16.75 25.71
CA LEU A 632 23.11 -17.94 26.26
C LEU A 632 22.80 -17.75 27.75
N GLU A 633 23.75 -17.22 28.52
CA GLU A 633 23.57 -16.95 29.95
C GLU A 633 22.44 -15.95 30.23
N ASN A 634 22.28 -14.92 29.38
CA ASN A 634 21.29 -13.85 29.62
C ASN A 634 19.88 -14.17 29.12
N HIS A 635 19.73 -15.00 28.09
CA HIS A 635 18.46 -15.18 27.37
C HIS A 635 17.98 -16.65 27.28
N ALA A 636 18.85 -17.60 27.59
CA ALA A 636 18.56 -19.03 27.64
C ALA A 636 19.20 -19.63 28.91
N GLN A 637 19.00 -18.97 30.05
CA GLN A 637 19.64 -19.36 31.30
C GLN A 637 19.07 -20.69 31.81
N ASP A 638 17.74 -20.83 31.79
CA ASP A 638 17.03 -21.91 32.49
C ASP A 638 17.05 -23.20 31.67
N MET A 639 16.58 -23.16 30.41
CA MET A 639 16.62 -24.35 29.54
C MET A 639 17.88 -24.49 28.68
N GLY A 640 18.60 -23.40 28.42
CA GLY A 640 19.83 -23.42 27.63
C GLY A 640 19.66 -23.92 26.21
N VAL A 641 20.31 -25.04 25.88
CA VAL A 641 20.33 -25.62 24.53
C VAL A 641 19.91 -27.08 24.55
N MET A 642 19.06 -27.49 23.61
CA MET A 642 18.79 -28.88 23.32
C MET A 642 19.87 -29.45 22.42
N LEU A 643 20.36 -30.65 22.75
CA LEU A 643 21.38 -31.34 21.96
C LEU A 643 20.76 -32.37 21.03
N LEU A 644 21.15 -32.34 19.77
CA LEU A 644 20.71 -33.27 18.73
C LEU A 644 21.91 -33.92 18.06
N ASN A 645 22.05 -35.24 18.15
CA ASN A 645 23.10 -35.94 17.41
C ASN A 645 22.81 -35.93 15.92
N ILE A 646 23.86 -35.70 15.13
CA ILE A 646 23.84 -35.74 13.68
C ILE A 646 24.61 -36.97 13.20
N GLU A 647 23.88 -37.86 12.52
CA GLU A 647 24.45 -39.06 11.91
C GLU A 647 25.19 -38.69 10.62
N THR A 648 26.50 -38.94 10.58
CA THR A 648 27.42 -38.45 9.54
C THR A 648 27.03 -38.85 8.11
N ILE A 649 26.69 -40.13 7.90
CA ILE A 649 26.38 -40.66 6.55
C ILE A 649 25.02 -40.12 6.05
N PRO A 650 23.91 -40.27 6.80
CA PRO A 650 22.63 -39.67 6.40
C PRO A 650 22.71 -38.16 6.20
N TYR A 651 23.51 -37.44 7.01
CA TYR A 651 23.69 -36.00 6.83
C TYR A 651 24.34 -35.65 5.49
N LYS A 652 25.38 -36.40 5.09
CA LYS A 652 26.04 -36.20 3.79
C LYS A 652 25.09 -36.45 2.62
N GLU A 653 24.26 -37.49 2.71
CA GLU A 653 23.25 -37.79 1.69
C GLU A 653 22.19 -36.70 1.61
N LEU A 654 21.75 -36.17 2.76
CA LEU A 654 20.78 -35.06 2.83
C LEU A 654 21.33 -33.79 2.18
N LEU A 655 22.61 -33.46 2.44
CA LEU A 655 23.28 -32.30 1.82
C LEU A 655 23.32 -32.42 0.29
N GLY A 656 23.48 -33.62 -0.25
CA GLY A 656 23.45 -33.87 -1.70
C GLY A 656 22.06 -33.73 -2.34
N ASN A 657 20.99 -33.68 -1.56
CA ASN A 657 19.60 -33.65 -2.05
C ASN A 657 18.82 -32.40 -1.60
N LEU A 658 19.50 -31.31 -1.23
CA LEU A 658 18.84 -30.08 -0.78
C LEU A 658 18.00 -29.36 -1.85
N GLN A 659 18.21 -29.69 -3.12
CA GLN A 659 17.40 -29.16 -4.24
C GLN A 659 16.16 -30.03 -4.55
N GLY A 660 15.97 -31.14 -3.84
CA GLY A 660 14.80 -32.01 -4.01
C GLY A 660 13.49 -31.33 -3.60
N SER A 661 12.36 -31.83 -4.11
CA SER A 661 11.02 -31.29 -3.80
C SER A 661 10.63 -31.43 -2.32
N THR A 662 11.21 -32.39 -1.60
CA THR A 662 10.98 -32.64 -0.17
C THR A 662 12.29 -32.99 0.54
N ILE A 663 12.61 -32.28 1.62
CA ILE A 663 13.81 -32.49 2.45
C ILE A 663 13.41 -33.17 3.77
N ASP A 664 13.72 -34.46 3.91
CA ASP A 664 13.49 -35.22 5.15
C ASP A 664 14.78 -35.37 5.97
N ALA A 665 14.82 -34.71 7.13
CA ALA A 665 15.96 -34.76 8.05
C ALA A 665 15.79 -35.77 9.20
N LYS A 666 14.67 -36.49 9.29
CA LYS A 666 14.41 -37.48 10.36
C LYS A 666 15.46 -38.59 10.47
N PRO A 667 16.04 -39.12 9.37
CA PRO A 667 17.10 -40.14 9.43
C PRO A 667 18.44 -39.60 9.93
N VAL A 668 18.64 -38.28 9.86
CA VAL A 668 19.89 -37.61 10.26
C VAL A 668 19.96 -37.37 11.77
N CYS A 669 18.80 -37.22 12.40
CA CYS A 669 18.68 -36.71 13.75
C CYS A 669 18.45 -37.83 14.77
N ALA A 670 19.25 -37.85 15.84
CA ALA A 670 19.04 -38.75 16.98
C ALA A 670 19.18 -38.02 18.32
N LEU A 671 18.24 -38.26 19.24
CA LEU A 671 18.34 -37.76 20.62
C LEU A 671 19.24 -38.69 21.46
N ASP A 672 19.87 -38.10 22.48
CA ASP A 672 20.56 -38.85 23.53
C ASP A 672 19.76 -38.76 24.82
N ASP A 673 19.21 -39.89 25.27
CA ASP A 673 18.38 -39.95 26.48
C ASP A 673 19.16 -39.58 27.76
N ARG A 674 20.50 -39.56 27.72
CA ARG A 674 21.35 -39.20 28.86
C ARG A 674 21.65 -37.71 28.95
N ILE A 675 21.77 -37.02 27.81
CA ILE A 675 22.12 -35.61 27.73
C ILE A 675 21.24 -34.95 26.67
N LEU A 676 20.02 -34.63 27.08
CA LEU A 676 19.01 -34.02 26.21
C LEU A 676 19.22 -32.51 26.03
N HIS A 677 19.68 -31.83 27.08
CA HIS A 677 19.94 -30.39 27.08
C HIS A 677 21.09 -30.03 28.03
N LEU A 678 21.62 -28.83 27.87
CA LEU A 678 22.57 -28.17 28.78
C LEU A 678 22.04 -26.77 29.08
N ASP A 679 22.26 -26.25 30.30
CA ASP A 679 21.96 -24.85 30.59
C ASP A 679 22.83 -23.90 29.74
N GLY A 680 22.41 -22.63 29.63
CA GLY A 680 23.03 -21.69 28.70
C GLY A 680 24.51 -21.43 28.97
N PHE A 681 24.92 -21.40 30.24
CA PHE A 681 26.29 -21.10 30.62
C PHE A 681 27.22 -22.29 30.36
N ASP A 682 26.82 -23.48 30.82
CA ASP A 682 27.56 -24.72 30.59
C ASP A 682 27.67 -25.03 29.10
N ALA A 683 26.59 -24.80 28.33
CA ALA A 683 26.59 -24.96 26.88
C ALA A 683 27.64 -24.07 26.19
N GLY A 684 27.72 -22.79 26.55
CA GLY A 684 28.68 -21.85 25.96
C GLY A 684 30.12 -22.26 26.21
N ILE A 685 30.45 -22.65 27.45
CA ILE A 685 31.79 -23.11 27.82
C ILE A 685 32.14 -24.42 27.10
N ILE A 686 31.23 -25.40 27.10
CA ILE A 686 31.48 -26.70 26.47
C ILE A 686 31.67 -26.54 24.96
N MET A 687 30.88 -25.69 24.29
CA MET A 687 31.06 -25.41 22.87
C MET A 687 32.44 -24.85 22.57
N GLU A 688 32.91 -23.85 23.31
CA GLU A 688 34.24 -23.25 23.13
C GLU A 688 35.36 -24.26 23.34
N GLN A 689 35.39 -24.92 24.50
CA GLN A 689 36.51 -25.77 24.91
C GLN A 689 36.63 -27.05 24.05
N SER A 690 35.51 -27.52 23.50
CA SER A 690 35.46 -28.78 22.75
C SER A 690 35.89 -28.66 21.29
N GLN A 691 35.91 -27.46 20.69
CA GLN A 691 36.23 -27.30 19.26
C GLN A 691 37.64 -27.78 18.89
N SER A 692 38.60 -27.61 19.79
CA SER A 692 39.99 -28.02 19.59
C SER A 692 40.16 -29.53 19.31
N HIS A 693 39.22 -30.34 19.80
CA HIS A 693 39.23 -31.80 19.68
C HIS A 693 38.05 -32.34 18.88
N HIS A 694 37.29 -31.48 18.18
CA HIS A 694 36.13 -31.89 17.40
C HIS A 694 36.55 -32.50 16.06
N ASP A 695 36.24 -33.78 15.85
CA ASP A 695 36.54 -34.56 14.64
C ASP A 695 35.26 -35.00 13.87
N GLY A 696 34.10 -34.50 14.29
CA GLY A 696 32.81 -34.85 13.70
C GLY A 696 32.39 -34.03 12.48
N PRO A 697 31.27 -34.39 11.82
CA PRO A 697 30.80 -33.77 10.57
C PRO A 697 30.58 -32.25 10.62
N LEU A 698 30.18 -31.71 11.78
CA LEU A 698 29.86 -30.30 11.96
C LEU A 698 31.05 -29.43 12.41
N ARG A 699 32.26 -29.98 12.46
CA ARG A 699 33.46 -29.20 12.79
C ARG A 699 33.61 -28.02 11.82
N SER A 700 33.83 -26.82 12.36
CA SER A 700 34.03 -25.61 11.57
C SER A 700 35.28 -25.67 10.70
N GLN A 701 35.15 -25.24 9.44
CA GLN A 701 36.27 -25.00 8.53
C GLN A 701 37.03 -23.69 8.85
N ALA A 702 36.39 -22.75 9.55
CA ALA A 702 36.98 -21.44 9.88
C ALA A 702 38.00 -21.51 11.03
N GLY A 703 38.10 -22.65 11.72
CA GLY A 703 39.04 -22.88 12.83
C GLY A 703 38.34 -23.10 14.18
N PRO A 704 39.10 -23.49 15.22
CA PRO A 704 38.55 -23.82 16.54
C PRO A 704 38.08 -22.59 17.33
N ASP A 705 38.56 -21.39 17.00
CA ASP A 705 38.20 -20.14 17.68
C ASP A 705 36.92 -19.51 17.10
N HIS A 706 36.37 -20.08 16.02
CA HIS A 706 35.18 -19.58 15.35
C HIS A 706 33.90 -20.03 16.07
N PRO A 707 33.01 -19.12 16.51
CA PRO A 707 31.79 -19.49 17.21
C PRO A 707 30.87 -20.38 16.37
N VAL A 708 30.49 -21.52 16.94
CA VAL A 708 29.56 -22.47 16.30
C VAL A 708 28.54 -23.00 17.31
N LEU A 709 27.36 -23.39 16.81
CA LEU A 709 26.30 -24.04 17.59
C LEU A 709 26.35 -25.57 17.43
N ALA A 710 27.57 -26.12 17.52
CA ALA A 710 27.84 -27.54 17.44
C ALA A 710 28.98 -27.94 18.38
N LEU A 711 28.93 -29.19 18.86
CA LEU A 711 29.95 -29.79 19.73
C LEU A 711 30.18 -31.26 19.33
N PRO A 712 31.32 -31.87 19.70
CA PRO A 712 31.52 -33.31 19.56
C PRO A 712 30.51 -34.09 20.42
N CYS A 713 30.22 -35.34 20.02
CA CYS A 713 29.34 -36.20 20.81
C CYS A 713 29.89 -36.40 22.24
N LEU A 714 29.13 -35.92 23.24
CA LEU A 714 29.51 -36.04 24.66
C LEU A 714 29.43 -37.49 25.17
N ASN A 715 28.62 -38.33 24.52
CA ASN A 715 28.46 -39.72 24.90
C ASN A 715 29.53 -40.61 24.26
N LYS A 716 30.50 -41.02 25.08
CA LYS A 716 31.64 -41.89 24.68
C LYS A 716 31.21 -43.24 24.08
N ASN A 717 29.98 -43.70 24.32
CA ASN A 717 29.48 -44.98 23.80
C ASN A 717 29.08 -44.93 22.31
N ARG A 718 28.91 -43.73 21.72
CA ARG A 718 28.55 -43.54 20.31
C ARG A 718 29.76 -43.44 19.36
N GLY A 719 30.97 -43.66 19.86
CA GLY A 719 32.22 -43.49 19.10
C GLY A 719 32.71 -42.04 19.08
N THR A 720 33.97 -41.82 18.69
CA THR A 720 34.62 -40.50 18.79
C THR A 720 34.25 -39.54 17.65
N GLY A 721 33.90 -40.02 16.45
CA GLY A 721 33.75 -39.18 15.24
C GLY A 721 32.36 -38.57 14.96
N GLY A 722 31.59 -38.22 16.00
CA GLY A 722 30.21 -37.70 15.85
C GLY A 722 30.06 -36.20 16.17
N SER A 723 28.95 -35.58 15.77
CA SER A 723 28.61 -34.19 16.17
C SER A 723 27.22 -34.09 16.77
N MET A 724 27.07 -33.20 17.74
CA MET A 724 25.80 -32.74 18.29
C MET A 724 25.58 -31.30 17.84
N LEU A 725 24.36 -31.02 17.38
CA LEU A 725 23.88 -29.67 17.06
C LEU A 725 23.11 -29.12 18.25
N ALA A 726 23.31 -27.85 18.56
CA ALA A 726 22.75 -27.22 19.75
C ALA A 726 21.63 -26.23 19.38
N TRP A 727 20.39 -26.59 19.71
CA TRP A 727 19.21 -25.76 19.51
C TRP A 727 18.89 -24.95 20.76
N VAL A 728 19.06 -23.64 20.68
CA VAL A 728 18.86 -22.76 21.82
C VAL A 728 17.39 -22.63 22.18
N CYS A 729 17.04 -22.87 23.44
CA CYS A 729 15.69 -22.77 23.96
C CYS A 729 15.56 -21.49 24.76
N TRP A 730 15.19 -20.40 24.09
CA TRP A 730 15.03 -19.09 24.72
C TRP A 730 14.00 -19.11 25.85
N ASP A 731 14.37 -18.56 27.01
CA ASP A 731 13.51 -18.59 28.19
C ASP A 731 12.18 -17.86 27.94
N GLU A 732 12.21 -16.81 27.13
CA GLU A 732 11.02 -16.06 26.71
C GLU A 732 10.03 -16.88 25.87
N PHE A 733 10.48 -17.92 25.15
CA PHE A 733 9.60 -18.82 24.41
C PHE A 733 9.17 -20.00 25.26
N VAL A 734 10.06 -20.53 26.10
CA VAL A 734 9.76 -21.60 27.06
C VAL A 734 8.64 -21.17 28.01
N ASN A 735 8.73 -19.94 28.52
CA ASN A 735 7.80 -19.37 29.50
C ASN A 735 6.60 -18.64 28.86
N LEU A 736 6.43 -18.74 27.53
CA LEU A 736 5.36 -18.08 26.83
C LEU A 736 4.01 -18.77 27.11
N GLU A 737 3.06 -18.01 27.67
CA GLU A 737 1.70 -18.50 27.96
C GLU A 737 0.89 -18.78 26.68
N SER A 738 0.97 -17.86 25.71
CA SER A 738 0.19 -17.91 24.49
C SER A 738 1.02 -17.44 23.28
N PRO A 739 1.04 -18.21 22.18
CA PRO A 739 1.80 -17.84 20.98
C PRO A 739 1.09 -16.77 20.13
N TYR A 740 -0.15 -16.41 20.45
CA TYR A 740 -0.99 -15.49 19.66
C TYR A 740 -0.77 -14.00 19.99
N THR A 741 -0.10 -13.72 21.11
CA THR A 741 0.25 -12.36 21.55
C THR A 741 1.57 -11.87 20.93
N VAL A 742 2.36 -12.80 20.36
CA VAL A 742 3.68 -12.51 19.82
C VAL A 742 3.59 -12.11 18.35
N ARG A 743 4.21 -10.98 18.01
CA ARG A 743 4.41 -10.57 16.62
C ARG A 743 5.65 -11.26 16.05
N TRP A 744 5.50 -12.51 15.60
CA TRP A 744 6.60 -13.36 15.13
C TRP A 744 7.49 -12.73 14.05
N MET A 745 6.91 -11.92 13.17
CA MET A 745 7.61 -11.19 12.10
C MET A 745 8.50 -10.04 12.59
N GLU A 746 8.22 -9.49 13.77
CA GLU A 746 9.05 -8.49 14.44
C GLU A 746 10.08 -9.18 15.34
N LYS A 747 9.62 -10.21 16.08
CA LYS A 747 10.42 -11.03 17.01
C LYS A 747 11.66 -11.63 16.35
N CYS A 748 11.58 -12.04 15.08
CA CYS A 748 12.71 -12.63 14.36
C CYS A 748 13.90 -11.68 14.10
N ASN A 749 13.72 -10.38 14.30
CA ASN A 749 14.74 -9.34 14.08
C ASN A 749 15.38 -8.83 15.38
N GLU A 750 14.92 -9.30 16.54
CA GLU A 750 15.61 -9.04 17.81
C GLU A 750 17.04 -9.61 17.75
N SER A 751 17.99 -8.86 18.32
CA SER A 751 19.41 -9.07 18.07
C SER A 751 19.91 -10.44 18.51
N HIS A 752 19.49 -10.92 19.70
CA HIS A 752 19.90 -12.23 20.22
C HIS A 752 19.30 -13.39 19.41
N ILE A 753 18.01 -13.33 19.06
CA ILE A 753 17.34 -14.32 18.20
C ILE A 753 17.97 -14.37 16.81
N ALA A 754 18.19 -13.20 16.21
CA ALA A 754 18.79 -13.11 14.88
C ALA A 754 20.23 -13.65 14.87
N ALA A 755 21.03 -13.30 15.88
CA ALA A 755 22.42 -13.73 15.98
C ALA A 755 22.55 -15.26 15.99
N LEU A 756 21.81 -15.96 16.85
CA LEU A 756 21.93 -17.43 16.93
C LEU A 756 21.42 -18.13 15.67
N ARG A 757 20.37 -17.61 15.03
CA ARG A 757 19.93 -18.13 13.73
C ARG A 757 21.03 -17.97 12.66
N ILE A 758 21.74 -16.83 12.66
CA ILE A 758 22.82 -16.57 11.71
C ILE A 758 24.01 -17.50 12.01
N ILE A 759 24.41 -17.66 13.28
CA ILE A 759 25.47 -18.61 13.68
C ILE A 759 25.08 -20.04 13.33
N MET A 760 23.81 -20.44 13.48
CA MET A 760 23.35 -21.79 13.11
C MET A 760 23.48 -22.03 11.61
N ARG A 761 23.06 -21.06 10.77
CA ARG A 761 23.23 -21.16 9.32
C ARG A 761 24.70 -21.22 8.92
N ASP A 762 25.54 -20.46 9.59
CA ASP A 762 26.99 -20.49 9.40
C ASP A 762 27.60 -21.82 9.85
N THR A 763 27.16 -22.37 10.98
CA THR A 763 27.56 -23.70 11.51
C THR A 763 27.27 -24.80 10.49
N LEU A 764 26.10 -24.78 9.85
CA LEU A 764 25.71 -25.76 8.82
C LEU A 764 26.49 -25.58 7.51
N SER A 765 26.72 -24.32 7.11
CA SER A 765 27.41 -23.98 5.85
C SER A 765 28.92 -24.22 5.93
N GLN A 766 29.56 -23.83 7.04
CA GLN A 766 31.00 -23.94 7.29
C GLN A 766 31.41 -25.29 7.92
N ALA A 767 30.47 -26.22 8.08
CA ALA A 767 30.79 -27.58 8.53
C ALA A 767 31.75 -28.27 7.54
N THR A 768 32.72 -29.04 8.05
CA THR A 768 33.73 -29.73 7.23
C THR A 768 33.11 -30.63 6.17
N ILE A 769 32.00 -31.30 6.51
CA ILE A 769 31.27 -32.17 5.58
C ILE A 769 30.52 -31.40 4.48
N SER A 770 30.18 -30.13 4.73
CA SER A 770 29.50 -29.24 3.77
C SER A 770 30.43 -28.69 2.70
N ARG A 771 31.76 -28.85 2.86
CA ARG A 771 32.79 -28.37 1.92
C ARG A 771 32.57 -28.84 0.48
N GLU A 772 32.10 -30.07 0.30
CA GLU A 772 31.88 -30.68 -1.02
C GLU A 772 30.69 -30.07 -1.77
N PHE A 773 29.74 -29.42 -1.06
CA PHE A 773 28.50 -28.90 -1.62
C PHE A 773 28.48 -27.37 -1.79
N ASN A 774 29.36 -26.65 -1.09
CA ASN A 774 29.62 -25.21 -1.25
C ASN A 774 28.37 -24.30 -1.19
N HIS A 775 27.44 -24.60 -0.28
CA HIS A 775 26.28 -23.74 -0.03
C HIS A 775 26.64 -22.58 0.91
N ALA A 776 26.30 -21.35 0.54
CA ALA A 776 26.52 -20.18 1.38
C ALA A 776 25.51 -20.14 2.56
N ALA A 777 25.93 -19.65 3.72
CA ALA A 777 25.06 -19.53 4.92
C ALA A 777 23.75 -18.77 4.64
N GLY A 778 23.78 -17.76 3.76
CA GLY A 778 22.60 -16.98 3.37
C GLY A 778 21.67 -17.64 2.35
N SER A 779 22.01 -18.81 1.81
CA SER A 779 21.25 -19.46 0.72
C SER A 779 19.91 -20.02 1.20
N HIS A 780 18.93 -20.13 0.28
CA HIS A 780 17.61 -20.66 0.63
C HIS A 780 17.68 -22.12 1.10
N GLU A 781 18.57 -22.90 0.49
CA GLU A 781 18.81 -24.32 0.77
C GLU A 781 19.26 -24.56 2.21
N ILE A 782 20.21 -23.75 2.72
CA ILE A 782 20.65 -23.82 4.13
C ILE A 782 19.50 -23.42 5.07
N GLY A 783 18.66 -22.46 4.67
CA GLY A 783 17.47 -22.10 5.43
C GLY A 783 16.46 -23.25 5.53
N GLN A 784 16.23 -23.98 4.44
CA GLN A 784 15.36 -25.15 4.43
C GLN A 784 15.97 -26.33 5.21
N LEU A 785 17.27 -26.60 5.06
CA LEU A 785 17.98 -27.61 5.86
C LEU A 785 17.84 -27.34 7.36
N MET A 786 18.08 -26.10 7.79
CA MET A 786 17.93 -25.70 9.19
C MET A 786 16.49 -25.93 9.69
N GLY A 787 15.48 -25.57 8.89
CA GLY A 787 14.06 -25.81 9.18
C GLY A 787 13.73 -27.31 9.30
N SER A 788 14.17 -28.12 8.34
CA SER A 788 13.97 -29.58 8.35
C SER A 788 14.66 -30.25 9.54
N LEU A 789 15.90 -29.87 9.88
CA LEU A 789 16.61 -30.38 11.05
C LEU A 789 15.88 -30.03 12.35
N LEU A 790 15.37 -28.80 12.48
CA LEU A 790 14.62 -28.37 13.65
C LEU A 790 13.30 -29.15 13.79
N MET A 791 12.52 -29.27 12.71
CA MET A 791 11.27 -30.05 12.72
C MET A 791 11.52 -31.55 12.98
N ALA A 792 12.62 -32.11 12.46
CA ALA A 792 13.04 -33.47 12.76
C ALA A 792 13.40 -33.64 14.25
N ALA A 793 14.12 -32.68 14.84
CA ALA A 793 14.43 -32.66 16.26
C ALA A 793 13.16 -32.63 17.12
N MET A 794 12.21 -31.76 16.76
CA MET A 794 10.91 -31.66 17.41
C MET A 794 10.11 -32.97 17.27
N SER A 795 10.12 -33.60 16.10
CA SER A 795 9.45 -34.90 15.87
C SER A 795 10.03 -36.02 16.75
N LYS A 796 11.36 -36.08 16.92
CA LYS A 796 12.01 -37.03 17.85
C LYS A 796 11.64 -36.74 19.30
N LEU A 797 11.61 -35.46 19.67
CA LEU A 797 11.26 -35.02 21.03
C LEU A 797 9.79 -35.36 21.36
N ALA A 798 8.87 -35.15 20.42
CA ALA A 798 7.48 -35.57 20.53
C ALA A 798 7.34 -37.09 20.69
N GLY A 799 8.17 -37.86 19.97
CA GLY A 799 8.23 -39.33 20.06
C GLY A 799 8.69 -39.89 21.42
N MET A 800 9.30 -39.08 22.29
CA MET A 800 9.61 -39.48 23.68
C MET A 800 8.36 -39.58 24.56
N ARG A 801 7.22 -39.02 24.13
CA ARG A 801 5.96 -39.07 24.86
C ARG A 801 5.02 -40.12 24.27
N THR A 802 4.34 -40.84 25.16
CA THR A 802 3.26 -41.78 24.80
C THR A 802 1.91 -41.07 24.57
N SER A 803 1.76 -39.84 25.06
CA SER A 803 0.53 -39.05 24.93
C SER A 803 0.82 -37.55 24.84
N VAL A 804 -0.10 -36.82 24.20
CA VAL A 804 -0.02 -35.38 24.01
C VAL A 804 -0.27 -34.66 25.36
N PRO A 805 0.53 -33.65 25.73
CA PRO A 805 0.30 -32.86 26.95
C PRO A 805 -1.08 -32.18 26.99
N VAL A 806 -1.57 -31.92 28.21
CA VAL A 806 -2.77 -31.11 28.45
C VAL A 806 -2.44 -29.64 28.16
N VAL A 807 -3.46 -28.83 27.86
CA VAL A 807 -3.31 -27.38 27.71
C VAL A 807 -2.98 -26.77 29.07
N LEU A 808 -1.87 -26.01 29.14
CA LEU A 808 -1.33 -25.45 30.37
C LEU A 808 -0.78 -24.04 30.08
N ASP A 809 -0.94 -23.11 31.01
CA ASP A 809 -0.38 -21.75 30.86
C ASP A 809 1.16 -21.80 30.98
N THR A 810 1.67 -22.50 32.00
CA THR A 810 3.10 -22.70 32.25
C THR A 810 3.52 -24.15 31.97
N ALA A 811 4.58 -24.35 31.19
CA ALA A 811 5.14 -25.67 30.94
C ALA A 811 6.04 -26.12 32.10
N GLU A 812 5.63 -27.16 32.82
CA GLU A 812 6.41 -27.73 33.92
C GLU A 812 7.34 -28.86 33.46
N ASP A 813 6.90 -29.67 32.49
CA ASP A 813 7.67 -30.83 32.03
C ASP A 813 8.75 -30.46 31.00
N THR A 814 9.93 -31.07 31.12
CA THR A 814 11.12 -30.76 30.31
C THR A 814 10.86 -30.88 28.80
N VAL A 815 10.09 -31.89 28.37
CA VAL A 815 9.81 -32.12 26.94
C VAL A 815 8.93 -31.01 26.37
N THR A 816 7.88 -30.59 27.09
CA THR A 816 7.02 -29.46 26.69
C THR A 816 7.79 -28.15 26.72
N ARG A 817 8.64 -27.91 27.74
CA ARG A 817 9.49 -26.72 27.83
C ARG A 817 10.42 -26.61 26.63
N LEU A 818 11.12 -27.69 26.28
CA LEU A 818 11.94 -27.79 25.08
C LEU A 818 11.10 -27.58 23.81
N MET A 819 9.93 -28.21 23.71
CA MET A 819 9.05 -28.06 22.55
C MET A 819 8.63 -26.60 22.34
N ARG A 820 8.30 -25.85 23.41
CA ARG A 820 7.98 -24.41 23.34
C ARG A 820 9.19 -23.58 22.86
N GLY A 821 10.38 -23.83 23.41
CA GLY A 821 11.61 -23.17 22.97
C GLY A 821 11.93 -23.42 21.48
N LEU A 822 11.81 -24.67 21.03
CA LEU A 822 12.02 -25.04 19.62
C LEU A 822 10.94 -24.44 18.71
N PHE A 823 9.68 -24.40 19.13
CA PHE A 823 8.60 -23.77 18.37
C PHE A 823 8.84 -22.27 18.15
N GLY A 824 9.35 -21.57 19.17
CA GLY A 824 9.71 -20.16 19.03
C GLY A 824 10.82 -19.94 18.00
N ASN A 825 11.84 -20.81 17.97
CA ASN A 825 12.83 -20.80 16.89
C ASN A 825 12.22 -21.11 15.54
N LEU A 826 11.32 -22.10 15.44
CA LEU A 826 10.66 -22.46 14.20
C LEU A 826 9.87 -21.28 13.61
N MET A 827 9.12 -20.57 14.45
CA MET A 827 8.31 -19.42 14.02
C MET A 827 9.16 -18.21 13.63
N THR A 828 10.20 -17.90 14.41
CA THR A 828 11.12 -16.81 14.08
C THR A 828 12.00 -17.14 12.86
N MET A 829 12.30 -18.41 12.61
CA MET A 829 12.94 -18.88 11.37
C MET A 829 12.00 -18.73 10.17
N ALA A 830 10.76 -19.20 10.27
CA ALA A 830 9.76 -19.08 9.22
C ALA A 830 9.55 -17.61 8.78
N GLY A 831 9.47 -16.70 9.74
CA GLY A 831 9.29 -15.26 9.48
C GLY A 831 10.56 -14.49 9.09
N SER A 832 11.74 -15.11 9.14
CA SER A 832 13.03 -14.43 8.92
C SER A 832 13.33 -14.10 7.46
N GLY A 833 14.19 -13.09 7.25
CA GLY A 833 14.63 -12.67 5.92
C GLY A 833 13.76 -11.58 5.29
N VAL A 834 14.18 -11.09 4.11
CA VAL A 834 13.42 -10.11 3.31
C VAL A 834 12.17 -10.75 2.71
N ARG A 835 12.28 -12.03 2.31
CA ARG A 835 11.15 -12.91 2.02
C ARG A 835 11.12 -14.00 3.11
N PRO A 836 10.00 -14.18 3.83
CA PRO A 836 9.85 -15.26 4.81
C PRO A 836 10.17 -16.63 4.20
N LEU A 837 10.80 -17.52 4.97
CA LEU A 837 11.08 -18.89 4.55
C LEU A 837 9.80 -19.73 4.44
N SER A 838 8.81 -19.44 5.29
CA SER A 838 7.48 -20.05 5.24
C SER A 838 6.46 -19.10 5.84
N MET A 839 5.23 -19.11 5.30
CA MET A 839 4.13 -18.32 5.84
C MET A 839 3.41 -19.01 7.01
N VAL A 840 3.87 -20.17 7.49
CA VAL A 840 3.18 -20.98 8.53
C VAL A 840 2.92 -20.22 9.83
N TRP A 841 3.72 -19.19 10.13
CA TRP A 841 3.50 -18.26 11.26
C TRP A 841 2.12 -17.59 11.23
N GLN A 842 1.46 -17.50 10.07
CA GLN A 842 0.13 -16.91 9.95
C GLN A 842 -0.95 -17.67 10.74
N LEU A 843 -0.74 -18.96 11.04
CA LEU A 843 -1.63 -19.76 11.89
C LEU A 843 -1.63 -19.30 13.36
N PHE A 844 -0.70 -18.45 13.75
CA PHE A 844 -0.52 -17.95 15.12
C PHE A 844 -0.95 -16.49 15.28
N GLY A 845 -1.64 -15.89 14.31
CA GLY A 845 -2.24 -14.56 14.48
C GLY A 845 -3.72 -14.61 14.85
N LEU A 846 -4.20 -13.55 15.50
CA LEU A 846 -5.62 -13.40 15.88
C LEU A 846 -6.51 -13.07 14.67
N ASP A 847 -6.02 -12.19 13.78
CA ASP A 847 -6.73 -11.73 12.56
C ASP A 847 -5.80 -11.73 11.32
N SER A 848 -5.09 -12.84 11.10
CA SER A 848 -4.15 -12.94 9.97
C SER A 848 -4.86 -13.04 8.62
N PRO A 849 -4.45 -12.29 7.59
CA PRO A 849 -4.75 -12.65 6.22
C PRO A 849 -3.96 -13.92 5.84
N TYR A 850 -4.63 -14.97 5.37
CA TYR A 850 -3.98 -16.25 5.07
C TYR A 850 -3.46 -16.32 3.64
N ASP A 851 -2.17 -16.34 3.39
CA ASP A 851 -1.64 -16.67 2.07
C ASP A 851 -1.54 -18.19 1.88
N ILE A 852 -1.94 -18.66 0.69
CA ILE A 852 -1.99 -20.10 0.39
C ILE A 852 -0.60 -20.57 -0.04
N PRO A 853 -0.05 -21.65 0.57
CA PRO A 853 1.23 -22.24 0.17
C PRO A 853 1.27 -22.59 -1.32
N ALA A 854 2.43 -22.36 -1.96
CA ALA A 854 2.57 -22.52 -3.41
C ALA A 854 3.32 -23.80 -3.80
N SER A 855 4.14 -24.36 -2.90
CA SER A 855 5.01 -25.51 -3.15
C SER A 855 4.80 -26.64 -2.12
N ASP A 856 5.18 -27.87 -2.48
CA ASP A 856 5.14 -29.01 -1.55
C ASP A 856 6.08 -28.82 -0.36
N THR A 857 7.21 -28.15 -0.57
CA THR A 857 8.15 -27.77 0.49
C THR A 857 7.49 -26.83 1.50
N ASP A 858 6.69 -25.85 1.04
CA ASP A 858 5.92 -24.98 1.93
C ASP A 858 4.87 -25.78 2.70
N TRP A 859 4.18 -26.72 2.04
CA TRP A 859 3.18 -27.58 2.68
C TRP A 859 3.77 -28.46 3.78
N ALA A 860 5.01 -28.95 3.61
CA ALA A 860 5.71 -29.71 4.65
C ALA A 860 5.87 -28.92 5.96
N TRP A 861 6.04 -27.60 5.91
CA TRP A 861 6.05 -26.77 7.13
C TRP A 861 4.70 -26.79 7.84
N TYR A 862 3.60 -26.65 7.11
CA TYR A 862 2.26 -26.69 7.69
C TYR A 862 1.93 -28.06 8.27
N GLU A 863 2.29 -29.13 7.56
CA GLU A 863 2.09 -30.50 8.01
C GLU A 863 2.80 -30.76 9.34
N ASN A 864 4.10 -30.49 9.42
CA ASN A 864 4.88 -30.69 10.64
C ASN A 864 4.41 -29.78 11.78
N VAL A 865 4.10 -28.50 11.50
CA VAL A 865 3.61 -27.58 12.53
C VAL A 865 2.27 -28.06 13.10
N VAL A 866 1.34 -28.49 12.26
CA VAL A 866 0.04 -28.99 12.71
C VAL A 866 0.17 -30.29 13.50
N GLU A 867 1.09 -31.18 13.12
CA GLU A 867 1.37 -32.43 13.83
C GLU A 867 2.05 -32.20 15.19
N LEU A 868 2.99 -31.25 15.27
CA LEU A 868 3.82 -31.02 16.45
C LEU A 868 3.21 -30.02 17.43
N TYR A 869 2.36 -29.10 16.97
CA TYR A 869 1.76 -28.05 17.81
C TYR A 869 1.11 -28.57 19.11
N PRO A 870 0.38 -29.71 19.12
CA PRO A 870 -0.23 -30.23 20.34
C PRO A 870 0.77 -30.53 21.48
N TYR A 871 2.05 -30.78 21.15
CA TYR A 871 3.12 -31.08 22.11
C TYR A 871 3.67 -29.84 22.83
N THR A 872 3.25 -28.64 22.45
CA THR A 872 3.61 -27.37 23.14
C THR A 872 2.80 -27.12 24.41
N GLY A 873 1.66 -27.81 24.58
CA GLY A 873 0.70 -27.54 25.65
C GLY A 873 -0.03 -26.19 25.51
N TRP A 874 0.06 -25.50 24.37
CA TRP A 874 -0.65 -24.24 24.12
C TRP A 874 -2.14 -24.44 23.73
N PRO A 875 -2.97 -23.37 23.78
CA PRO A 875 -4.40 -23.44 23.45
C PRO A 875 -4.69 -23.84 22.00
N ARG A 876 -5.44 -24.93 21.79
CA ARG A 876 -5.66 -25.51 20.45
C ARG A 876 -6.82 -24.93 19.66
N GLU A 877 -7.81 -24.35 20.33
CA GLU A 877 -9.05 -23.89 19.69
C GLU A 877 -8.77 -22.83 18.63
N GLN A 878 -7.98 -21.81 18.97
CA GLN A 878 -7.59 -20.74 18.05
C GLN A 878 -6.74 -21.28 16.88
N PHE A 879 -5.83 -22.23 17.14
CA PHE A 879 -5.02 -22.85 16.10
C PHE A 879 -5.88 -23.61 15.08
N HIS A 880 -6.82 -24.42 15.57
CA HIS A 880 -7.75 -25.17 14.73
C HIS A 880 -8.70 -24.25 13.94
N ASP A 881 -9.18 -23.17 14.56
CA ASP A 881 -9.99 -22.15 13.88
C ASP A 881 -9.21 -21.48 12.73
N ASN A 882 -7.94 -21.12 12.98
CA ASN A 882 -7.06 -20.54 11.98
C ASN A 882 -6.75 -21.51 10.83
N LEU A 883 -6.51 -22.79 11.13
CA LEU A 883 -6.33 -23.84 10.13
C LEU A 883 -7.59 -24.05 9.28
N ALA A 884 -8.77 -24.04 9.91
CA ALA A 884 -10.04 -24.13 9.21
C ALA A 884 -10.28 -22.92 8.29
N LYS A 885 -9.94 -21.70 8.72
CA LYS A 885 -10.02 -20.48 7.89
C LYS A 885 -9.08 -20.53 6.68
N LEU A 886 -7.89 -21.12 6.82
CA LEU A 886 -6.98 -21.35 5.69
C LEU A 886 -7.62 -22.28 4.66
N LEU A 887 -8.21 -23.41 5.10
CA LEU A 887 -8.95 -24.32 4.22
C LEU A 887 -10.19 -23.65 3.60
N ASP A 888 -10.91 -22.82 4.35
CA ASP A 888 -12.03 -22.04 3.82
C ASP A 888 -11.56 -21.18 2.64
N LYS A 889 -10.44 -20.45 2.79
CA LYS A 889 -9.87 -19.62 1.72
C LYS A 889 -9.50 -20.45 0.49
N ILE A 890 -8.92 -21.64 0.67
CA ILE A 890 -8.53 -22.54 -0.42
C ILE A 890 -9.76 -23.00 -1.21
N ILE A 891 -10.81 -23.48 -0.53
CA ILE A 891 -12.06 -23.93 -1.16
C ILE A 891 -12.74 -22.76 -1.89
N LEU A 892 -12.82 -21.59 -1.27
CA LEU A 892 -13.42 -20.39 -1.88
C LEU A 892 -12.65 -19.90 -3.10
N ARG A 893 -11.31 -19.92 -3.05
CA ARG A 893 -10.45 -19.56 -4.19
C ARG A 893 -10.65 -20.51 -5.36
N PHE A 894 -10.82 -21.81 -5.09
CA PHE A 894 -11.10 -22.80 -6.14
C PHE A 894 -12.43 -22.48 -6.85
N VAL A 895 -13.51 -22.25 -6.10
CA VAL A 895 -14.84 -21.94 -6.68
C VAL A 895 -14.81 -20.62 -7.45
N THR A 896 -14.30 -19.55 -6.85
CA THR A 896 -14.30 -18.20 -7.44
C THR A 896 -13.41 -18.08 -8.69
N LYS A 897 -12.27 -18.78 -8.75
CA LYS A 897 -11.38 -18.76 -9.93
C LYS A 897 -12.00 -19.43 -11.16
N LYS A 898 -13.02 -20.28 -10.97
CA LYS A 898 -13.70 -21.04 -12.04
C LYS A 898 -15.02 -20.40 -12.47
N GLU A 899 -15.37 -19.25 -11.89
CA GLU A 899 -16.53 -18.46 -12.26
C GLU A 899 -16.23 -17.50 -13.43
N ALA A 900 -17.17 -17.42 -14.37
CA ALA A 900 -17.11 -16.47 -15.47
C ALA A 900 -17.51 -15.06 -14.97
N THR A 901 -16.56 -14.34 -14.37
CA THR A 901 -16.76 -13.01 -13.75
C THR A 901 -17.47 -11.99 -14.64
N ALA A 902 -17.28 -12.06 -15.96
CA ALA A 902 -17.97 -11.21 -16.94
C ALA A 902 -19.49 -11.47 -17.00
N GLN A 903 -19.92 -12.74 -16.97
CA GLN A 903 -21.35 -13.10 -17.01
C GLN A 903 -22.04 -12.95 -15.65
N ILE A 904 -21.30 -13.06 -14.52
CA ILE A 904 -21.85 -12.80 -13.19
C ILE A 904 -22.15 -11.32 -12.98
N LYS A 905 -21.29 -10.41 -13.46
CA LYS A 905 -21.61 -8.97 -13.47
C LYS A 905 -22.79 -8.65 -14.40
N ALA A 906 -22.91 -9.36 -15.52
CA ALA A 906 -24.07 -9.27 -16.40
C ALA A 906 -25.35 -9.81 -15.73
N SER A 907 -25.31 -10.95 -15.04
CA SER A 907 -26.47 -11.54 -14.36
C SER A 907 -26.83 -10.81 -13.06
N ALA A 908 -25.88 -10.18 -12.38
CA ALA A 908 -26.13 -9.22 -11.29
C ALA A 908 -26.86 -7.99 -11.83
N SER A 909 -26.43 -7.45 -12.97
CA SER A 909 -27.12 -6.34 -13.63
C SER A 909 -28.50 -6.75 -14.13
N GLN A 910 -28.66 -7.97 -14.63
CA GLN A 910 -29.91 -8.51 -15.15
C GLN A 910 -30.87 -8.92 -14.02
N SER A 911 -30.37 -9.36 -12.86
CA SER A 911 -31.15 -9.65 -11.65
C SER A 911 -31.55 -8.37 -10.93
N VAL A 912 -30.70 -7.33 -10.91
CA VAL A 912 -31.06 -5.98 -10.48
C VAL A 912 -32.09 -5.38 -11.45
N PHE A 913 -31.94 -5.56 -12.76
CA PHE A 913 -32.91 -5.14 -13.77
C PHE A 913 -34.25 -5.86 -13.63
N GLN A 914 -34.26 -7.19 -13.47
CA GLN A 914 -35.46 -7.98 -13.16
C GLN A 914 -36.08 -7.55 -11.82
N TYR A 915 -35.27 -7.36 -10.78
CA TYR A 915 -35.72 -6.87 -9.48
C TYR A 915 -36.42 -5.51 -9.63
N CYS A 916 -35.83 -4.59 -10.40
CA CYS A 916 -36.38 -3.27 -10.69
C CYS A 916 -37.68 -3.38 -11.51
N LYS A 917 -37.72 -4.23 -12.54
CA LYS A 917 -38.92 -4.48 -13.35
C LYS A 917 -40.08 -5.01 -12.51
N LEU A 918 -39.84 -6.06 -11.71
CA LEU A 918 -40.86 -6.66 -10.85
C LEU A 918 -41.32 -5.71 -9.73
N ARG A 919 -40.40 -4.92 -9.18
CA ARG A 919 -40.73 -3.87 -8.21
C ARG A 919 -41.62 -2.79 -8.86
N ASN A 920 -41.32 -2.37 -10.08
CA ASN A 920 -42.04 -1.31 -10.76
C ASN A 920 -43.48 -1.71 -11.11
N ILE A 921 -43.70 -2.94 -11.62
CA ILE A 921 -45.04 -3.52 -11.83
C ILE A 921 -45.86 -3.50 -10.53
N GLN A 922 -45.21 -3.89 -9.43
CA GLN A 922 -45.87 -3.89 -8.12
C GLN A 922 -46.21 -2.47 -7.63
N LEU A 923 -45.37 -1.48 -7.93
CA LEU A 923 -45.59 -0.08 -7.55
C LEU A 923 -46.77 0.55 -8.30
N GLU A 924 -46.91 0.24 -9.58
CA GLU A 924 -48.03 0.67 -10.42
C GLU A 924 -49.36 0.21 -9.85
N HIS A 925 -49.53 -1.10 -9.60
CA HIS A 925 -50.76 -1.62 -9.01
C HIS A 925 -51.02 -1.07 -7.60
N CYS A 926 -49.99 -0.91 -6.76
CA CYS A 926 -50.16 -0.31 -5.43
C CYS A 926 -50.68 1.14 -5.52
N ARG A 927 -50.18 1.93 -6.48
CA ARG A 927 -50.62 3.31 -6.69
C ARG A 927 -52.07 3.37 -7.14
N THR A 928 -52.47 2.50 -8.08
CA THR A 928 -53.86 2.40 -8.55
C THR A 928 -54.81 2.01 -7.41
N ILE A 929 -54.46 0.99 -6.62
CA ILE A 929 -55.29 0.56 -5.48
C ILE A 929 -55.44 1.68 -4.44
N ILE A 930 -54.35 2.35 -4.06
CA ILE A 930 -54.39 3.45 -3.08
C ILE A 930 -55.23 4.62 -3.59
N THR A 931 -55.13 4.95 -4.88
CA THR A 931 -55.90 6.05 -5.48
C THR A 931 -57.40 5.72 -5.52
N VAL A 932 -57.76 4.47 -5.82
CA VAL A 932 -59.16 4.02 -5.75
C VAL A 932 -59.65 4.01 -4.31
N PHE A 933 -58.85 3.54 -3.34
CA PHE A 933 -59.20 3.63 -1.92
C PHE A 933 -59.43 5.06 -1.47
N GLU A 934 -58.57 6.01 -1.85
CA GLU A 934 -58.76 7.42 -1.51
C GLU A 934 -60.09 7.95 -2.07
N ARG A 935 -60.37 7.74 -3.37
CA ARG A 935 -61.61 8.22 -4.03
C ARG A 935 -62.88 7.51 -3.52
N MET A 936 -62.77 6.22 -3.19
CA MET A 936 -63.88 5.40 -2.68
C MET A 936 -64.26 5.77 -1.25
N PHE A 937 -63.30 6.18 -0.42
CA PHE A 937 -63.54 6.52 0.99
C PHE A 937 -63.78 8.00 1.26
N THR A 938 -63.63 8.88 0.26
CA THR A 938 -63.83 10.33 0.39
C THR A 938 -65.09 10.86 -0.30
N LYS A 939 -65.72 10.09 -1.20
CA LYS A 939 -67.02 10.44 -1.80
C LYS A 939 -68.16 9.82 -1.00
N ASP A 940 -68.99 10.66 -0.40
CA ASP A 940 -70.27 10.25 0.20
C ASP A 940 -71.16 9.60 -0.89
N ASP A 941 -71.84 8.49 -0.56
CA ASP A 941 -72.67 7.64 -1.44
C ASP A 941 -71.95 6.68 -2.43
N SER A 942 -70.68 6.35 -2.20
CA SER A 942 -69.97 5.35 -3.02
C SER A 942 -70.40 3.90 -2.70
N ASP A 943 -70.77 3.11 -3.72
CA ASP A 943 -71.00 1.66 -3.57
C ASP A 943 -69.66 0.92 -3.42
N VAL A 944 -69.19 0.84 -2.18
CA VAL A 944 -67.89 0.27 -1.79
C VAL A 944 -67.75 -1.19 -2.24
N ALA A 945 -68.82 -1.99 -2.17
CA ALA A 945 -68.78 -3.39 -2.54
C ALA A 945 -68.63 -3.56 -4.06
N ALA A 946 -69.39 -2.78 -4.85
CA ALA A 946 -69.29 -2.81 -6.30
C ALA A 946 -67.95 -2.27 -6.82
N ILE A 947 -67.44 -1.17 -6.25
CA ILE A 947 -66.14 -0.59 -6.63
C ILE A 947 -64.99 -1.53 -6.28
N ALA A 948 -64.99 -2.12 -5.09
CA ALA A 948 -63.97 -3.09 -4.68
C ALA A 948 -64.01 -4.37 -5.53
N GLY A 949 -65.20 -4.82 -5.93
CA GLY A 949 -65.39 -5.95 -6.86
C GLY A 949 -64.78 -5.67 -8.23
N ARG A 950 -65.13 -4.54 -8.85
CA ARG A 950 -64.58 -4.13 -10.16
C ARG A 950 -63.06 -3.96 -10.13
N LEU A 951 -62.51 -3.40 -9.06
CA LEU A 951 -61.05 -3.25 -8.93
C LEU A 951 -60.34 -4.62 -8.78
N LEU A 952 -60.96 -5.56 -8.07
CA LEU A 952 -60.40 -6.91 -7.87
C LEU A 952 -60.41 -7.73 -9.17
N GLU A 953 -61.39 -7.53 -10.05
CA GLU A 953 -61.47 -8.18 -11.37
C GLU A 953 -60.40 -7.67 -12.34
N ASN A 954 -60.01 -6.40 -12.20
CA ASN A 954 -59.09 -5.72 -13.12
C ASN A 954 -57.63 -5.65 -12.63
N ILE A 955 -57.31 -6.18 -11.44
CA ILE A 955 -55.95 -6.21 -10.88
C ILE A 955 -55.49 -7.65 -10.60
N PRO A 956 -54.24 -8.01 -10.92
CA PRO A 956 -53.71 -9.33 -10.63
C PRO A 956 -53.76 -9.67 -9.13
N THR A 957 -54.34 -10.83 -8.80
CA THR A 957 -54.51 -11.29 -7.41
C THR A 957 -53.20 -11.80 -6.78
N LYS A 958 -52.18 -12.10 -7.60
CA LYS A 958 -50.82 -12.46 -7.19
C LYS A 958 -49.81 -11.87 -8.17
N LEU A 959 -48.69 -11.38 -7.64
CA LEU A 959 -47.56 -10.89 -8.43
C LEU A 959 -46.34 -11.81 -8.20
N GLN A 960 -45.47 -11.93 -9.20
CA GLN A 960 -44.22 -12.71 -9.11
C GLN A 960 -43.33 -12.25 -7.94
N LYS A 961 -43.44 -10.97 -7.57
CA LYS A 961 -42.88 -10.41 -6.34
C LYS A 961 -43.91 -9.49 -5.69
N GLN A 962 -44.30 -9.79 -4.45
CA GLN A 962 -45.31 -9.05 -3.71
C GLN A 962 -44.78 -8.64 -2.33
N THR A 963 -44.95 -7.38 -1.94
CA THR A 963 -44.73 -6.95 -0.55
C THR A 963 -45.93 -7.31 0.30
N SER A 964 -45.72 -7.49 1.60
CA SER A 964 -46.80 -7.68 2.58
C SER A 964 -47.92 -6.64 2.47
N GLY A 965 -47.60 -5.38 2.14
CA GLY A 965 -48.60 -4.33 1.92
C GLY A 965 -49.54 -4.60 0.74
N PHE A 966 -49.04 -5.15 -0.38
CA PHE A 966 -49.86 -5.48 -1.55
C PHE A 966 -50.79 -6.67 -1.25
N THR A 967 -50.26 -7.70 -0.60
CA THR A 967 -51.08 -8.86 -0.19
C THR A 967 -52.19 -8.45 0.78
N LYS A 968 -51.92 -7.51 1.69
CA LYS A 968 -52.93 -6.94 2.59
C LYS A 968 -53.98 -6.12 1.84
N MET A 969 -53.57 -5.25 0.90
CA MET A 969 -54.49 -4.51 0.02
C MET A 969 -55.47 -5.43 -0.73
N ILE A 970 -54.96 -6.50 -1.35
CA ILE A 970 -55.80 -7.48 -2.07
C ILE A 970 -56.74 -8.24 -1.12
N THR A 971 -56.26 -8.58 0.09
CA THR A 971 -57.09 -9.24 1.10
C THR A 971 -58.21 -8.33 1.57
N TYR A 972 -57.91 -7.04 1.75
CA TYR A 972 -58.90 -6.05 2.15
C TYR A 972 -59.89 -5.73 1.02
N LEU A 973 -59.46 -5.65 -0.23
CA LEU A 973 -60.36 -5.57 -1.39
C LEU A 973 -61.33 -6.75 -1.46
N ARG A 974 -60.87 -7.95 -1.14
CA ARG A 974 -61.73 -9.15 -1.06
C ARG A 974 -62.74 -9.08 0.09
N HIS A 975 -62.38 -8.44 1.20
CA HIS A 975 -63.28 -8.20 2.32
C HIS A 975 -64.36 -7.18 1.95
N LEU A 976 -63.98 -6.05 1.37
CA LEU A 976 -64.90 -4.97 0.96
C LEU A 976 -65.86 -5.42 -0.16
N SER A 977 -65.37 -6.14 -1.17
CA SER A 977 -66.21 -6.68 -2.26
C SER A 977 -67.29 -7.67 -1.80
N LYS A 978 -67.12 -8.29 -0.63
CA LYS A 978 -68.12 -9.17 -0.01
C LYS A 978 -69.11 -8.43 0.90
N GLY A 979 -69.09 -7.09 0.89
CA GLY A 979 -69.91 -6.26 1.77
C GLY A 979 -69.36 -6.12 3.19
N GLY A 980 -68.08 -6.41 3.40
CA GLY A 980 -67.43 -6.24 4.70
C GLY A 980 -67.28 -4.77 5.09
N GLU A 981 -67.42 -4.46 6.39
CA GLU A 981 -67.26 -3.10 6.91
C GLU A 981 -65.81 -2.59 6.78
N ARG A 982 -65.67 -1.27 6.69
CA ARG A 982 -64.38 -0.55 6.65
C ARG A 982 -63.63 -0.70 7.97
N LEU A 983 -62.35 -1.07 7.91
CA LEU A 983 -61.50 -1.31 9.08
C LEU A 983 -60.47 -0.18 9.27
N SER A 984 -60.54 0.51 10.40
CA SER A 984 -59.63 1.61 10.74
C SER A 984 -58.15 1.20 10.83
N THR A 985 -57.86 -0.06 11.17
CA THR A 985 -56.49 -0.61 11.20
C THR A 985 -55.86 -0.73 9.82
N GLU A 986 -56.67 -0.98 8.80
CA GLU A 986 -56.23 -1.12 7.41
C GLU A 986 -56.03 0.27 6.78
N ASP A 987 -56.87 1.24 7.11
CA ASP A 987 -56.71 2.64 6.68
C ASP A 987 -55.38 3.26 7.16
N ILE A 988 -54.96 2.98 8.41
CA ILE A 988 -53.64 3.38 8.93
C ILE A 988 -52.50 2.82 8.08
N LEU A 989 -52.63 1.56 7.65
CA LEU A 989 -51.63 0.89 6.83
C LEU A 989 -51.52 1.55 5.45
N TYR A 990 -52.65 1.81 4.79
CA TYR A 990 -52.66 2.38 3.43
C TYR A 990 -52.24 3.85 3.42
N ALA A 991 -52.69 4.65 4.39
CA ALA A 991 -52.23 6.01 4.59
C ALA A 991 -50.71 6.06 4.83
N SER A 992 -50.16 5.12 5.61
CA SER A 992 -48.71 5.01 5.85
C SER A 992 -47.93 4.54 4.61
N VAL A 993 -48.54 3.74 3.73
CA VAL A 993 -47.92 3.36 2.44
C VAL A 993 -47.92 4.56 1.49
N TYR A 994 -49.00 5.35 1.47
CA TYR A 994 -49.10 6.59 0.71
C TYR A 994 -48.01 7.58 1.13
N THR A 995 -47.91 7.93 2.42
CA THR A 995 -46.91 8.90 2.91
C THR A 995 -45.47 8.46 2.63
N LYS A 996 -45.18 7.16 2.69
CA LYS A 996 -43.83 6.61 2.46
C LYS A 996 -43.42 6.57 0.98
N ARG A 997 -44.38 6.45 0.05
CA ARG A 997 -44.09 6.15 -1.37
C ARG A 997 -44.45 7.27 -2.35
N SER A 998 -45.34 8.18 -1.97
CA SER A 998 -45.71 9.36 -2.76
C SER A 998 -44.74 10.53 -2.61
N ALA A 999 -43.77 10.44 -1.70
CA ALA A 999 -42.89 11.53 -1.30
C ALA A 999 -43.66 12.86 -1.07
N ALA A 1000 -44.88 12.78 -0.53
CA ALA A 1000 -45.79 13.92 -0.32
C ALA A 1000 -45.22 15.05 0.55
N PHE A 1001 -44.11 14.79 1.25
CA PHE A 1001 -43.42 15.77 2.10
C PHE A 1001 -42.11 16.28 1.51
N LYS A 1002 -41.71 15.86 0.30
CA LYS A 1002 -40.40 16.21 -0.29
C LYS A 1002 -40.19 17.71 -0.39
N GLU A 1003 -41.10 18.43 -1.03
CA GLU A 1003 -40.97 19.87 -1.25
C GLU A 1003 -40.89 20.65 0.08
N LEU A 1004 -41.79 20.36 1.01
CA LEU A 1004 -41.81 20.98 2.34
C LEU A 1004 -40.52 20.68 3.13
N LYS A 1005 -39.99 19.45 3.06
CA LYS A 1005 -38.73 19.08 3.73
C LYS A 1005 -37.51 19.72 3.09
N THR A 1006 -37.52 19.90 1.77
CA THR A 1006 -36.47 20.62 1.05
C THR A 1006 -36.45 22.10 1.47
N LEU A 1007 -37.61 22.76 1.53
CA LEU A 1007 -37.72 24.15 1.99
C LEU A 1007 -37.21 24.33 3.42
N VAL A 1008 -37.54 23.41 4.34
CA VAL A 1008 -37.00 23.44 5.71
C VAL A 1008 -35.47 23.27 5.70
N ALA A 1009 -34.93 22.39 4.86
CA ALA A 1009 -33.49 22.18 4.77
C ALA A 1009 -32.75 23.41 4.22
N GLU A 1010 -33.28 24.04 3.17
CA GLU A 1010 -32.75 25.28 2.61
C GLU A 1010 -32.79 26.43 3.63
N ALA A 1011 -33.88 26.56 4.38
CA ALA A 1011 -33.98 27.54 5.47
C ALA A 1011 -32.96 27.27 6.60
N CYS A 1012 -32.72 25.99 6.93
CA CYS A 1012 -31.68 25.59 7.88
C CYS A 1012 -30.27 25.91 7.39
N GLU A 1013 -29.97 25.68 6.09
CA GLU A 1013 -28.66 26.01 5.49
C GLU A 1013 -28.41 27.52 5.47
N GLY A 1014 -29.45 28.31 5.17
CA GLY A 1014 -29.42 29.77 5.21
C GLY A 1014 -29.47 30.38 6.63
N LYS A 1015 -29.58 29.56 7.69
CA LYS A 1015 -29.78 29.97 9.09
C LYS A 1015 -31.00 30.88 9.32
N ASP A 1016 -32.03 30.78 8.47
CA ASP A 1016 -33.30 31.49 8.60
C ASP A 1016 -34.26 30.67 9.48
N TRP A 1017 -34.13 30.85 10.80
CA TRP A 1017 -34.84 30.03 11.78
C TRP A 1017 -36.35 30.27 11.82
N ASP A 1018 -36.80 31.50 11.54
CA ASP A 1018 -38.23 31.82 11.53
C ASP A 1018 -38.91 31.16 10.33
N LYS A 1019 -38.28 31.20 9.16
CA LYS A 1019 -38.74 30.48 7.97
C LYS A 1019 -38.69 28.97 8.18
N ALA A 1020 -37.61 28.43 8.78
CA ALA A 1020 -37.50 27.01 9.07
C ALA A 1020 -38.62 26.52 10.01
N LYS A 1021 -38.97 27.30 11.04
CA LYS A 1021 -40.08 26.97 11.96
C LYS A 1021 -41.44 27.05 11.27
N LYS A 1022 -41.67 28.06 10.42
CA LYS A 1022 -42.89 28.19 9.62
C LYS A 1022 -43.08 27.01 8.66
N ASP A 1023 -42.03 26.62 7.96
CA ASP A 1023 -42.07 25.52 7.00
C ASP A 1023 -42.21 24.16 7.71
N CYS A 1024 -41.64 24.01 8.91
CA CYS A 1024 -41.92 22.84 9.77
C CYS A 1024 -43.39 22.77 10.20
N GLN A 1025 -44.04 23.91 10.47
CA GLN A 1025 -45.46 23.95 10.80
C GLN A 1025 -46.31 23.55 9.59
N ALA A 1026 -45.99 24.04 8.40
CA ALA A 1026 -46.66 23.64 7.16
C ALA A 1026 -46.53 22.12 6.90
N LEU A 1027 -45.40 21.52 7.24
CA LEU A 1027 -45.18 20.07 7.19
C LEU A 1027 -46.12 19.33 8.17
N LEU A 1028 -46.29 19.82 9.40
CA LEU A 1028 -47.23 19.24 10.37
C LEU A 1028 -48.69 19.43 9.96
N ASP A 1029 -49.03 20.54 9.32
CA ASP A 1029 -50.39 20.79 8.82
C ASP A 1029 -50.70 19.85 7.65
N LYS A 1030 -49.74 19.61 6.74
CA LYS A 1030 -49.85 18.60 5.69
C LYS A 1030 -50.02 17.18 6.27
N HIS A 1031 -49.34 16.88 7.37
CA HIS A 1031 -49.47 15.61 8.08
C HIS A 1031 -50.89 15.42 8.65
N LYS A 1032 -51.47 16.46 9.27
CA LYS A 1032 -52.86 16.45 9.74
C LYS A 1032 -53.87 16.35 8.59
N GLU A 1033 -53.63 17.06 7.49
CA GLU A 1033 -54.48 17.02 6.30
C GLU A 1033 -54.57 15.59 5.74
N ILE A 1034 -53.42 14.93 5.55
CA ILE A 1034 -53.39 13.55 5.05
C ILE A 1034 -54.06 12.59 6.04
N ALA A 1035 -53.83 12.76 7.35
CA ALA A 1035 -54.49 11.95 8.37
C ALA A 1035 -56.02 12.09 8.34
N SER A 1036 -56.52 13.32 8.18
CA SER A 1036 -57.96 13.61 8.04
C SER A 1036 -58.56 12.97 6.79
N ARG A 1037 -57.88 13.03 5.63
CA ARG A 1037 -58.35 12.41 4.38
C ARG A 1037 -58.57 10.90 4.54
N TRP A 1038 -57.69 10.23 5.27
CA TRP A 1038 -57.77 8.79 5.53
C TRP A 1038 -58.61 8.41 6.76
N HIS A 1039 -59.21 9.38 7.46
CA HIS A 1039 -59.95 9.17 8.71
C HIS A 1039 -59.12 8.50 9.82
N VAL A 1040 -57.84 8.86 9.91
CA VAL A 1040 -56.88 8.32 10.87
C VAL A 1040 -56.41 9.41 11.83
N GLU A 1041 -56.19 9.07 13.10
CA GLU A 1041 -55.55 9.98 14.05
C GLU A 1041 -54.13 10.37 13.57
N PRO A 1042 -53.77 11.66 13.48
CA PRO A 1042 -52.47 12.10 12.97
C PRO A 1042 -51.28 11.42 13.66
N GLU A 1043 -51.38 11.14 14.96
CA GLU A 1043 -50.34 10.49 15.75
C GLU A 1043 -50.05 9.04 15.33
N ARG A 1044 -51.03 8.35 14.75
CA ARG A 1044 -50.89 6.97 14.26
C ARG A 1044 -50.34 6.91 12.84
N LEU A 1045 -50.38 8.01 12.09
CA LEU A 1045 -49.88 8.09 10.72
C LEU A 1045 -48.34 8.17 10.71
N LYS A 1046 -47.70 7.13 10.17
CA LYS A 1046 -46.23 7.05 10.12
C LYS A 1046 -45.67 7.94 9.02
N VAL A 1047 -44.86 8.92 9.40
CA VAL A 1047 -44.08 9.79 8.49
C VAL A 1047 -42.62 9.75 8.90
N GLN A 1048 -41.73 9.59 7.92
CA GLN A 1048 -40.29 9.51 8.18
C GLN A 1048 -39.78 10.78 8.86
N ASN A 1049 -39.04 10.61 9.96
CA ASN A 1049 -38.31 11.66 10.65
C ASN A 1049 -39.18 12.83 11.18
N ILE A 1050 -40.51 12.64 11.29
CA ILE A 1050 -41.48 13.69 11.68
C ILE A 1050 -41.18 14.30 13.06
N GLN A 1051 -40.61 13.51 13.96
CA GLN A 1051 -40.24 13.96 15.30
C GLN A 1051 -39.15 15.03 15.30
N THR A 1052 -38.18 14.91 14.38
CA THR A 1052 -37.08 15.88 14.26
C THR A 1052 -37.58 17.26 13.86
N TYR A 1053 -38.63 17.35 13.03
CA TYR A 1053 -39.25 18.62 12.66
C TYR A 1053 -40.05 19.23 13.82
N ARG A 1054 -40.69 18.41 14.66
CA ARG A 1054 -41.32 18.88 15.92
C ARG A 1054 -40.28 19.40 16.92
N GLU A 1055 -39.12 18.74 17.01
CA GLU A 1055 -38.01 19.18 17.83
C GLU A 1055 -37.43 20.52 17.34
N LEU A 1056 -37.37 20.75 16.03
CA LEU A 1056 -36.87 22.00 15.45
C LEU A 1056 -37.82 23.19 15.73
N ILE A 1057 -39.14 22.98 15.68
CA ILE A 1057 -40.13 24.00 16.05
C ILE A 1057 -39.90 24.48 17.50
N ASN A 1058 -39.67 23.52 18.40
CA ASN A 1058 -39.48 23.76 19.82
C ASN A 1058 -38.03 24.13 20.20
N ALA A 1059 -37.11 24.19 19.23
CA ALA A 1059 -35.72 24.50 19.50
C ALA A 1059 -35.53 25.98 19.86
N ASN A 1060 -34.67 26.24 20.85
CA ASN A 1060 -34.26 27.59 21.23
C ASN A 1060 -33.04 27.98 20.38
N VAL A 1061 -33.26 28.91 19.45
CA VAL A 1061 -32.31 29.34 18.41
C VAL A 1061 -31.64 30.68 18.75
N SER A 1062 -31.83 31.20 19.97
CA SER A 1062 -31.19 32.44 20.43
C SER A 1062 -29.67 32.27 20.55
N GLU A 1063 -28.91 33.27 20.09
CA GLU A 1063 -27.45 33.32 20.20
C GLU A 1063 -26.96 33.33 21.67
N ASN A 1064 -27.81 33.70 22.62
CA ASN A 1064 -27.51 33.81 24.05
C ASN A 1064 -27.81 32.52 24.85
N THR A 1065 -28.06 31.39 24.18
CA THR A 1065 -28.33 30.10 24.83
C THR A 1065 -27.06 29.37 25.27
N ASP A 1066 -27.20 28.49 26.27
CA ASP A 1066 -26.11 27.66 26.78
C ASP A 1066 -25.58 26.67 25.72
N GLN A 1067 -24.32 26.26 25.88
CA GLN A 1067 -23.62 25.42 24.90
C GLN A 1067 -24.29 24.05 24.68
N ALA A 1068 -24.95 23.50 25.69
CA ALA A 1068 -25.65 22.22 25.56
C ALA A 1068 -26.89 22.36 24.66
N THR A 1069 -27.63 23.46 24.81
CA THR A 1069 -28.77 23.80 23.94
C THR A 1069 -28.35 24.08 22.49
N LYS A 1070 -27.22 24.77 22.27
CA LYS A 1070 -26.62 24.96 20.94
C LYS A 1070 -26.22 23.65 20.27
N ASN A 1071 -25.56 22.76 21.02
CA ASN A 1071 -25.18 21.43 20.53
C ASN A 1071 -26.39 20.57 20.18
N LYS A 1072 -27.46 20.63 21.00
CA LYS A 1072 -28.72 19.91 20.73
C LYS A 1072 -29.39 20.42 19.45
N THR A 1073 -29.46 21.74 19.27
CA THR A 1073 -30.04 22.38 18.09
C THR A 1073 -29.24 22.03 16.82
N ASN A 1074 -27.91 22.07 16.87
CA ASN A 1074 -27.05 21.66 15.75
C ASN A 1074 -27.25 20.19 15.36
N LYS A 1075 -27.42 19.29 16.33
CA LYS A 1075 -27.75 17.87 16.05
C LYS A 1075 -29.10 17.73 15.36
N THR A 1076 -30.12 18.48 15.80
CA THR A 1076 -31.45 18.48 15.16
C THR A 1076 -31.36 18.99 13.72
N VAL A 1077 -30.61 20.08 13.47
CA VAL A 1077 -30.38 20.63 12.13
C VAL A 1077 -29.68 19.62 11.22
N HIS A 1078 -28.60 18.97 11.67
CA HIS A 1078 -27.93 17.93 10.88
C HIS A 1078 -28.87 16.77 10.50
N ARG A 1079 -29.81 16.39 11.38
CA ARG A 1079 -30.80 15.35 11.08
C ARG A 1079 -31.85 15.80 10.06
N VAL A 1080 -32.17 17.09 9.99
CA VAL A 1080 -33.03 17.66 8.94
C VAL A 1080 -32.29 17.70 7.61
N LEU A 1081 -31.03 18.14 7.61
CA LEU A 1081 -30.19 18.16 6.41
C LEU A 1081 -29.92 16.75 5.85
N GLY A 1082 -29.83 15.74 6.72
CA GLY A 1082 -29.66 14.33 6.34
C GLY A 1082 -30.97 13.59 6.00
N ASP A 1083 -32.13 14.24 5.92
CA ASP A 1083 -33.39 13.54 5.68
C ASP A 1083 -33.45 12.93 4.27
N ALA A 1084 -33.47 11.60 4.21
CA ALA A 1084 -33.49 10.84 2.97
C ALA A 1084 -34.75 11.07 2.10
N GLU A 1085 -35.84 11.62 2.65
CA GLU A 1085 -37.04 11.96 1.87
C GLU A 1085 -36.76 13.01 0.78
N LYS A 1086 -35.78 13.91 1.01
CA LYS A 1086 -35.39 14.96 0.04
C LYS A 1086 -34.88 14.39 -1.28
N MET A 1087 -34.27 13.20 -1.22
CA MET A 1087 -33.69 12.51 -2.39
C MET A 1087 -34.65 11.48 -3.00
N ARG A 1088 -35.86 11.32 -2.45
CA ARG A 1088 -36.86 10.39 -3.00
C ARG A 1088 -37.55 11.00 -4.23
N VAL A 1089 -37.97 10.13 -5.13
CA VAL A 1089 -38.80 10.48 -6.29
C VAL A 1089 -40.14 9.75 -6.14
N PRO A 1090 -41.29 10.44 -6.17
CA PRO A 1090 -42.61 9.80 -6.08
C PRO A 1090 -42.82 8.78 -7.20
N TRP A 1091 -43.27 7.57 -6.86
CA TRP A 1091 -43.86 6.58 -7.80
C TRP A 1091 -43.21 6.45 -9.20
N GLN A 1092 -41.88 6.44 -9.30
CA GLN A 1092 -41.18 6.38 -10.59
C GLN A 1092 -41.18 4.96 -11.19
N VAL A 1093 -41.80 4.80 -12.36
CA VAL A 1093 -41.86 3.56 -13.14
C VAL A 1093 -41.02 3.77 -14.42
N GLY A 1094 -39.97 2.96 -14.62
CA GLY A 1094 -39.17 2.96 -15.86
C GLY A 1094 -38.05 4.03 -15.97
N THR A 1095 -37.30 3.97 -17.08
CA THR A 1095 -36.15 4.84 -17.41
C THR A 1095 -36.56 6.15 -18.09
N ASP A 1096 -37.70 6.19 -18.78
CA ASP A 1096 -38.14 7.39 -19.50
C ASP A 1096 -38.73 8.47 -18.58
N ALA A 1097 -39.23 8.08 -17.40
CA ALA A 1097 -39.64 9.03 -16.36
C ALA A 1097 -38.48 9.90 -15.83
N ALA A 1098 -37.23 9.45 -15.97
CA ALA A 1098 -36.05 10.25 -15.64
C ALA A 1098 -35.78 11.39 -16.64
N ARG A 1099 -36.29 11.30 -17.88
CA ARG A 1099 -36.10 12.31 -18.92
C ARG A 1099 -37.11 13.46 -18.85
N ASN A 1100 -38.29 13.23 -18.29
CA ASN A 1100 -39.40 14.19 -18.31
C ASN A 1100 -39.75 14.81 -16.96
N GLY A 1101 -38.98 14.53 -15.90
CA GLY A 1101 -39.08 15.24 -14.61
C GLY A 1101 -40.42 15.08 -13.85
N GLY A 1102 -41.30 14.15 -14.25
CA GLY A 1102 -42.65 14.01 -13.71
C GLY A 1102 -43.07 12.56 -13.46
N ILE A 1103 -44.04 12.38 -12.56
CA ILE A 1103 -44.72 11.12 -12.29
C ILE A 1103 -45.56 10.76 -13.53
N GLU A 1104 -45.50 9.52 -14.02
CA GLU A 1104 -46.36 9.05 -15.11
C GLU A 1104 -47.84 9.28 -14.75
N PRO A 1105 -48.66 9.88 -15.64
CA PRO A 1105 -50.08 10.13 -15.35
C PRO A 1105 -50.81 8.80 -15.13
N LEU A 1106 -51.75 8.76 -14.18
CA LEU A 1106 -52.62 7.60 -14.01
C LEU A 1106 -53.58 7.51 -15.19
N ASP A 1107 -53.95 6.29 -15.57
CA ASP A 1107 -55.03 6.07 -16.53
C ASP A 1107 -56.37 6.47 -15.90
N GLU A 1108 -56.79 7.72 -16.12
CA GLU A 1108 -58.03 8.26 -15.59
C GLU A 1108 -59.26 7.56 -16.19
N ALA A 1109 -59.17 7.03 -17.42
CA ALA A 1109 -60.27 6.25 -18.02
C ALA A 1109 -60.45 4.91 -17.29
N PHE A 1110 -59.34 4.25 -16.93
CA PHE A 1110 -59.39 3.05 -16.08
C PHE A 1110 -59.92 3.35 -14.67
N LEU A 1111 -59.51 4.46 -14.05
CA LEU A 1111 -60.01 4.85 -12.74
C LEU A 1111 -61.50 5.20 -12.78
N GLU A 1112 -61.99 5.87 -13.83
CA GLU A 1112 -63.40 6.19 -14.03
C GLU A 1112 -64.24 4.92 -14.26
N LEU A 1113 -63.74 3.97 -15.05
CA LEU A 1113 -64.35 2.66 -15.25
C LEU A 1113 -64.52 1.90 -13.94
N VAL A 1114 -63.47 1.84 -13.11
CA VAL A 1114 -63.55 1.15 -11.80
C VAL A 1114 -64.51 1.86 -10.84
N LEU A 1115 -64.51 3.19 -10.80
CA LEU A 1115 -65.33 3.96 -9.87
C LEU A 1115 -66.81 4.02 -10.27
N THR A 1116 -67.13 4.09 -11.56
CA THR A 1116 -68.51 4.34 -12.05
C THR A 1116 -69.13 3.17 -12.81
N GLY A 1117 -68.33 2.26 -13.37
CA GLY A 1117 -68.78 1.14 -14.20
C GLY A 1117 -69.07 1.49 -15.67
N ASN A 1118 -68.90 2.76 -16.08
CA ASN A 1118 -69.11 3.20 -17.46
C ASN A 1118 -67.74 3.39 -18.15
N GLY A 1119 -67.44 2.59 -19.18
CA GLY A 1119 -66.23 2.74 -19.98
C GLY A 1119 -66.55 3.22 -21.41
N PRO A 1120 -65.61 3.90 -22.10
CA PRO A 1120 -65.66 4.05 -23.55
C PRO A 1120 -65.38 2.70 -24.23
N ASP A 1121 -66.15 2.38 -25.27
CA ASP A 1121 -65.98 1.18 -26.10
C ASP A 1121 -64.56 1.16 -26.70
N THR A 1122 -63.80 0.09 -26.45
CA THR A 1122 -62.65 -0.25 -27.30
C THR A 1122 -62.33 -1.73 -27.21
N GLU A 1123 -61.80 -2.23 -28.33
CA GLU A 1123 -61.98 -3.56 -28.87
C GLU A 1123 -61.18 -4.65 -28.16
N LYS A 1124 -61.74 -5.86 -28.19
CA LYS A 1124 -61.07 -7.10 -27.79
C LYS A 1124 -59.97 -7.43 -28.79
N GLU A 1125 -58.72 -7.49 -28.34
CA GLU A 1125 -57.72 -8.36 -28.96
C GLU A 1125 -57.36 -9.51 -28.01
N ASP A 1126 -57.92 -10.66 -28.36
CA ASP A 1126 -57.40 -11.97 -27.99
C ASP A 1126 -56.02 -12.16 -28.64
N ASN A 1127 -55.01 -12.53 -27.84
CA ASN A 1127 -54.18 -13.68 -28.15
C ASN A 1127 -53.26 -14.05 -26.98
N SER A 1128 -53.75 -14.99 -26.18
CA SER A 1128 -52.94 -15.90 -25.38
C SER A 1128 -52.05 -16.76 -26.29
N GLN A 1129 -50.73 -16.56 -26.26
CA GLN A 1129 -49.77 -17.60 -26.63
C GLN A 1129 -49.19 -18.23 -25.36
N ALA A 1130 -49.65 -19.45 -25.09
CA ALA A 1130 -49.07 -20.34 -24.10
C ALA A 1130 -47.62 -20.66 -24.49
N VAL A 1131 -46.68 -20.29 -23.63
CA VAL A 1131 -45.30 -20.79 -23.70
C VAL A 1131 -45.30 -22.20 -23.15
N ILE A 1132 -45.12 -23.18 -24.03
CA ILE A 1132 -44.85 -24.58 -23.69
C ILE A 1132 -43.53 -24.61 -22.91
N ALA A 1133 -43.61 -25.02 -21.64
CA ALA A 1133 -42.43 -25.35 -20.85
C ALA A 1133 -41.76 -26.60 -21.45
N PRO A 1134 -40.43 -26.61 -21.71
CA PRO A 1134 -39.74 -27.83 -22.06
C PRO A 1134 -39.67 -28.75 -20.83
N ALA A 1135 -39.86 -30.05 -21.06
CA ALA A 1135 -39.73 -31.11 -20.08
C ALA A 1135 -38.35 -31.07 -19.37
N PRO A 1136 -38.26 -31.51 -18.10
CA PRO A 1136 -36.99 -31.58 -17.40
C PRO A 1136 -36.15 -32.69 -18.02
N VAL A 1137 -35.15 -32.31 -18.80
CA VAL A 1137 -34.00 -33.18 -19.07
C VAL A 1137 -33.30 -33.36 -17.73
N THR A 1138 -33.05 -34.60 -17.33
CA THR A 1138 -32.17 -34.96 -16.20
C THR A 1138 -30.76 -34.46 -16.50
N LYS A 1139 -30.54 -33.17 -16.23
CA LYS A 1139 -29.23 -32.51 -16.23
C LYS A 1139 -28.53 -32.82 -14.90
N GLY A 1140 -27.20 -33.04 -14.93
CA GLY A 1140 -26.41 -33.27 -13.72
C GLY A 1140 -26.54 -32.12 -12.72
N GLU A 1141 -26.28 -32.37 -11.44
CA GLU A 1141 -26.46 -31.39 -10.35
C GLU A 1141 -25.68 -30.08 -10.57
N PHE A 1142 -24.57 -30.13 -11.32
CA PHE A 1142 -23.75 -28.97 -11.68
C PHE A 1142 -24.08 -28.38 -13.07
N SER A 1143 -24.75 -29.14 -13.94
CA SER A 1143 -25.19 -28.68 -15.26
C SER A 1143 -26.18 -27.50 -15.20
N GLN A 1144 -26.83 -27.25 -14.05
CA GLN A 1144 -27.66 -26.05 -13.84
C GLN A 1144 -26.86 -24.74 -13.80
N PHE A 1145 -25.53 -24.80 -13.62
CA PHE A 1145 -24.64 -23.64 -13.61
C PHE A 1145 -23.91 -23.42 -14.95
N GLU A 1146 -24.31 -24.13 -16.00
CA GLU A 1146 -23.82 -23.96 -17.37
C GLU A 1146 -23.94 -22.48 -17.79
N GLY A 1147 -22.80 -21.84 -18.12
CA GLY A 1147 -22.67 -20.40 -18.37
C GLY A 1147 -22.15 -19.58 -17.17
N SER A 1148 -22.47 -19.94 -15.92
CA SER A 1148 -21.93 -19.25 -14.73
C SER A 1148 -20.49 -19.67 -14.37
N VAL A 1149 -20.13 -20.91 -14.69
CA VAL A 1149 -18.82 -21.51 -14.42
C VAL A 1149 -18.22 -22.10 -15.70
N VAL A 1150 -16.90 -22.22 -15.74
CA VAL A 1150 -16.18 -22.75 -16.92
C VAL A 1150 -16.63 -24.21 -17.22
N PRO A 1151 -16.87 -24.62 -18.48
CA PRO A 1151 -17.34 -25.97 -18.80
C PRO A 1151 -16.48 -27.11 -18.25
N ALA A 1152 -15.15 -26.91 -18.23
CA ALA A 1152 -14.21 -27.87 -17.63
C ALA A 1152 -14.47 -28.11 -16.14
N PHE A 1153 -14.96 -27.11 -15.40
CA PHE A 1153 -15.30 -27.25 -13.98
C PHE A 1153 -16.54 -28.13 -13.78
N ILE A 1154 -17.57 -27.98 -14.61
CA ILE A 1154 -18.77 -28.84 -14.57
C ILE A 1154 -18.38 -30.29 -14.85
N SER A 1155 -17.58 -30.51 -15.91
CA SER A 1155 -17.09 -31.85 -16.26
C SER A 1155 -16.25 -32.50 -15.16
N THR A 1156 -15.48 -31.73 -14.39
CA THR A 1156 -14.72 -32.25 -13.23
C THR A 1156 -15.65 -32.59 -12.06
N MET A 1157 -16.61 -31.72 -11.72
CA MET A 1157 -17.49 -31.92 -10.55
C MET A 1157 -18.56 -33.01 -10.75
N GLU A 1158 -18.92 -33.31 -12.00
CA GLU A 1158 -19.87 -34.38 -12.35
C GLU A 1158 -19.25 -35.79 -12.32
N LYS A 1159 -17.92 -35.92 -12.30
CA LYS A 1159 -17.24 -37.21 -12.09
C LYS A 1159 -17.27 -37.58 -10.62
N ASP A 1160 -17.32 -38.87 -10.29
CA ASP A 1160 -17.05 -39.33 -8.92
C ASP A 1160 -15.62 -39.00 -8.52
N LEU A 1161 -15.50 -38.18 -7.46
CA LEU A 1161 -14.22 -37.68 -6.97
C LEU A 1161 -13.78 -38.56 -5.82
N SER A 1162 -12.56 -39.08 -5.89
CA SER A 1162 -11.86 -39.64 -4.74
C SER A 1162 -11.32 -38.53 -3.84
N ALA A 1163 -10.84 -38.89 -2.65
CA ALA A 1163 -10.19 -37.94 -1.75
C ALA A 1163 -8.87 -37.40 -2.33
N GLU A 1164 -8.14 -38.22 -3.10
CA GLU A 1164 -6.95 -37.84 -3.84
C GLU A 1164 -7.29 -36.82 -4.94
N ASP A 1165 -8.40 -37.01 -5.66
CA ASP A 1165 -8.87 -36.02 -6.65
C ASP A 1165 -9.17 -34.66 -5.99
N VAL A 1166 -9.75 -34.65 -4.79
CA VAL A 1166 -10.00 -33.41 -4.03
C VAL A 1166 -8.68 -32.71 -3.67
N CYS A 1167 -7.67 -33.46 -3.24
CA CYS A 1167 -6.34 -32.94 -2.93
C CYS A 1167 -5.69 -32.30 -4.17
N ASP A 1168 -5.76 -32.98 -5.32
CA ASP A 1168 -5.25 -32.48 -6.60
C ASP A 1168 -5.99 -31.25 -7.11
N ILE A 1169 -7.29 -31.18 -6.87
CA ILE A 1169 -8.16 -30.03 -7.20
C ILE A 1169 -7.80 -28.82 -6.35
N LEU A 1170 -7.65 -29.01 -5.03
CA LEU A 1170 -7.37 -27.94 -4.07
C LEU A 1170 -5.88 -27.55 -4.02
N LYS A 1171 -5.00 -28.35 -4.63
CA LYS A 1171 -3.54 -28.20 -4.57
C LYS A 1171 -3.00 -28.27 -3.14
N VAL A 1172 -3.56 -29.20 -2.36
CA VAL A 1172 -3.10 -29.55 -1.02
C VAL A 1172 -2.57 -30.99 -1.08
N PRO A 1173 -1.32 -31.26 -0.68
CA PRO A 1173 -0.79 -32.62 -0.65
C PRO A 1173 -1.64 -33.57 0.20
N VAL A 1174 -1.75 -34.83 -0.23
CA VAL A 1174 -2.54 -35.85 0.47
C VAL A 1174 -2.09 -36.04 1.91
N SER A 1175 -0.78 -36.02 2.17
CA SER A 1175 -0.22 -36.12 3.53
C SER A 1175 -0.69 -34.98 4.42
N SER A 1176 -0.60 -33.74 3.94
CA SER A 1176 -1.00 -32.55 4.69
C SER A 1176 -2.52 -32.51 4.92
N MET A 1177 -3.33 -32.86 3.92
CA MET A 1177 -4.78 -32.94 4.06
C MET A 1177 -5.19 -33.99 5.12
N ARG A 1178 -4.54 -35.17 5.14
CA ARG A 1178 -4.80 -36.20 6.16
C ARG A 1178 -4.49 -35.69 7.57
N VAL A 1179 -3.36 -34.99 7.74
CA VAL A 1179 -2.98 -34.40 9.04
C VAL A 1179 -4.01 -33.34 9.46
N PHE A 1180 -4.44 -32.48 8.55
CA PHE A 1180 -5.41 -31.43 8.86
C PHE A 1180 -6.77 -32.00 9.22
N ILE A 1181 -7.27 -32.98 8.45
CA ILE A 1181 -8.53 -33.66 8.75
C ILE A 1181 -8.46 -34.32 10.12
N LYS A 1182 -7.39 -35.06 10.41
CA LYS A 1182 -7.20 -35.73 11.70
C LYS A 1182 -7.25 -34.76 12.89
N VAL A 1183 -6.73 -33.54 12.72
CA VAL A 1183 -6.72 -32.51 13.77
C VAL A 1183 -8.06 -31.77 13.87
N LEU A 1184 -8.70 -31.46 12.75
CA LEU A 1184 -9.97 -30.72 12.70
C LEU A 1184 -11.19 -31.58 13.03
N ASN A 1185 -11.19 -32.84 12.60
CA ASN A 1185 -12.19 -33.85 12.92
C ASN A 1185 -11.58 -35.27 12.87
N PRO A 1186 -11.09 -35.79 14.02
CA PRO A 1186 -10.48 -37.12 14.10
C PRO A 1186 -11.37 -38.28 13.63
N ASP A 1187 -12.69 -38.12 13.72
CA ASP A 1187 -13.69 -39.16 13.40
C ASP A 1187 -14.13 -39.13 11.92
N PHE A 1188 -13.56 -38.24 11.10
CA PHE A 1188 -13.91 -38.10 9.70
C PHE A 1188 -13.29 -39.23 8.85
N SER A 1189 -14.11 -39.90 8.04
CA SER A 1189 -13.65 -40.93 7.12
C SER A 1189 -12.98 -40.31 5.88
N TRP A 1190 -11.76 -40.73 5.56
CA TRP A 1190 -11.02 -40.23 4.39
C TRP A 1190 -11.81 -40.38 3.09
N ASP A 1191 -12.50 -41.50 2.93
CA ASP A 1191 -13.23 -41.84 1.70
C ASP A 1191 -14.47 -40.94 1.48
N ASP A 1192 -14.98 -40.30 2.54
CA ASP A 1192 -16.14 -39.39 2.45
C ASP A 1192 -15.77 -38.00 1.91
N LEU A 1193 -14.47 -37.67 1.83
CA LEU A 1193 -13.97 -36.34 1.44
C LEU A 1193 -14.48 -35.92 0.06
N GLY A 1194 -14.45 -36.83 -0.91
CA GLY A 1194 -14.89 -36.59 -2.28
C GLY A 1194 -16.37 -36.19 -2.36
N HIS A 1195 -17.23 -36.94 -1.67
CA HIS A 1195 -18.67 -36.68 -1.64
C HIS A 1195 -18.99 -35.37 -0.91
N GLN A 1196 -18.42 -35.15 0.28
CA GLN A 1196 -18.67 -33.93 1.06
C GLN A 1196 -18.15 -32.68 0.36
N PHE A 1197 -17.00 -32.75 -0.31
CA PHE A 1197 -16.46 -31.66 -1.11
C PHE A 1197 -17.43 -31.23 -2.21
N LYS A 1198 -18.02 -32.19 -2.95
CA LYS A 1198 -19.04 -31.89 -3.97
C LYS A 1198 -20.24 -31.16 -3.38
N MET A 1199 -20.79 -31.65 -2.27
CA MET A 1199 -21.95 -31.05 -1.60
C MET A 1199 -21.68 -29.62 -1.13
N VAL A 1200 -20.48 -29.36 -0.60
CA VAL A 1200 -20.07 -28.01 -0.18
C VAL A 1200 -19.93 -27.08 -1.39
N VAL A 1201 -19.27 -27.51 -2.46
CA VAL A 1201 -19.11 -26.72 -3.69
C VAL A 1201 -20.46 -26.39 -4.30
N LEU A 1202 -21.39 -27.36 -4.35
CA LEU A 1202 -22.76 -27.15 -4.82
C LEU A 1202 -23.47 -26.06 -4.00
N GLY A 1203 -23.43 -26.16 -2.67
CA GLY A 1203 -24.02 -25.16 -1.78
C GLY A 1203 -23.38 -23.75 -1.90
N LEU A 1204 -22.08 -23.67 -2.22
CA LEU A 1204 -21.38 -22.40 -2.48
C LEU A 1204 -21.78 -21.77 -3.83
N LEU A 1205 -22.16 -22.58 -4.81
CA LEU A 1205 -22.66 -22.10 -6.11
C LEU A 1205 -24.11 -21.63 -6.01
N GLU A 1206 -24.94 -22.31 -5.20
CA GLU A 1206 -26.32 -21.94 -4.90
C GLU A 1206 -26.40 -20.64 -4.07
N ASN A 1207 -25.56 -20.48 -3.05
CA ASN A 1207 -25.58 -19.32 -2.16
C ASN A 1207 -24.32 -18.46 -2.27
N ARG A 1208 -24.31 -17.57 -3.27
CA ARG A 1208 -23.14 -16.73 -3.58
C ARG A 1208 -22.89 -15.58 -2.58
N THR A 1209 -23.92 -15.14 -1.87
CA THR A 1209 -23.87 -13.91 -1.03
C THR A 1209 -23.29 -14.10 0.37
N LYS A 1210 -23.15 -15.34 0.86
CA LYS A 1210 -22.68 -15.64 2.23
C LYS A 1210 -21.58 -16.71 2.27
N ARG A 1211 -20.69 -16.68 1.27
CA ARG A 1211 -19.69 -17.75 1.07
C ARG A 1211 -18.67 -17.85 2.20
N VAL A 1212 -18.17 -16.72 2.68
CA VAL A 1212 -17.19 -16.67 3.78
C VAL A 1212 -17.83 -17.08 5.11
N GLU A 1213 -19.05 -16.58 5.38
CA GLU A 1213 -19.81 -16.91 6.58
C GLU A 1213 -20.29 -18.36 6.61
N SER A 1214 -20.29 -19.05 5.45
CA SER A 1214 -20.71 -20.44 5.35
C SER A 1214 -19.70 -21.46 5.89
N ARG A 1215 -18.47 -21.05 6.20
CA ARG A 1215 -17.40 -21.90 6.79
C ARG A 1215 -17.24 -23.25 6.06
N PRO A 1216 -16.93 -23.22 4.75
CA PRO A 1216 -16.99 -24.41 3.89
C PRO A 1216 -16.11 -25.58 4.34
N ALA A 1217 -14.94 -25.35 4.94
CA ALA A 1217 -14.09 -26.40 5.49
C ALA A 1217 -14.77 -27.10 6.67
N SER A 1218 -15.38 -26.34 7.59
CA SER A 1218 -16.16 -26.92 8.68
C SER A 1218 -17.36 -27.71 8.18
N ARG A 1219 -18.00 -27.29 7.09
CA ARG A 1219 -19.11 -28.05 6.47
C ARG A 1219 -18.63 -29.32 5.77
N MET A 1220 -17.48 -29.26 5.09
CA MET A 1220 -16.87 -30.39 4.40
C MET A 1220 -16.49 -31.51 5.37
N LEU A 1221 -16.10 -31.15 6.59
CA LEU A 1221 -15.68 -32.09 7.62
C LEU A 1221 -16.80 -32.45 8.62
N ARG A 1222 -18.06 -32.05 8.39
CA ARG A 1222 -19.18 -32.44 9.26
C ARG A 1222 -19.71 -33.82 8.87
N LYS A 1223 -20.02 -34.64 9.89
CA LYS A 1223 -20.76 -35.89 9.71
C LYS A 1223 -22.23 -35.55 9.38
N TYR A 1224 -22.80 -36.25 8.41
CA TYR A 1224 -24.25 -36.33 8.23
C TYR A 1224 -24.80 -37.61 8.86
#